data_AF-A0A970V3P7-F1
#
_entry.id   AF-A0A970V3P7-F1
#
_cell.length_a   1.000
_cell.length_b   1.000
_cell.length_c   1.000
_cell.angle_alpha   90.00
_cell.angle_beta   90.00
_cell.angle_gamma   90.00
#
_symmetry.space_group_name_H-M   'P 1'
#
loop_
_entity.id
_entity.type
_entity.pdbx_description
1 polymer ?
#
loop_
_entity_poly.entity_id
_entity_poly.type
_entity_poly.pdbx_seq_one_letter_code
_entity_poly.pdbx_strand_id
1 'polypeptide(L)'
;AATGGQVKIVHNGPYGGALGLAENAALVYAVTGDETYGQAGRDALVTFMPYADGSGLRGAALVYDWVFPLLSEDEKAMVRTNMVRMIEEVMQGVYSDGFSLGPAPPREEVPQAIYWGMLQSGYAGIGELAIEGEPGFSQKWLDDCKFCTMDSLNRFLDEEGYHENGPSYVDYGFSNSNFWLEALRLRGTDWSKHPRLSKLPEWLTYLMLPGALGVAPQLLPVGNSNFGNLTGQDGICWLHHAMPRNPWMSLVYKFNMSPAFVNSYPRTVGALFLWDRPLPASLPDPETLPHTRWYPDGGLFFRTGWGFQDCAFWLKTQQHRCLTGQHEDYGSFYLHAYGEPFAVEGMGKVVSTSAHNLVSIDGKTMDRSSYIMPRAPLLGKIEGQFASAGLVDQKEAYSDDWATEGPDLRLVSKPLNPVERAQRLGAVIWGGQHVGPYFLVVDDLDKDFGRHDYQWRMITNPQHQAEVRGEHVTLSRAKASTEAWYPPLMDCQLLSPGGQLVHETETEGEKTTGRLVASVQAANPHFTVILYPRRPGQPTVEGMPELNAALVPGEGGHGAVLTWPECVDRLVVSYGRRVEIAGLRTDARLAVVRTAWPPYGAAQTYGKILGVLMVEGTRLHVDGKEVVKAGARRSVVE
;
A
#
# COMPACT_ATOMS: atom_id res chain seq x y z
N ALA A 1 -7.88 36.98 7.24
CA ALA A 1 -7.92 37.34 8.68
C ALA A 1 -8.33 36.19 9.60
N ALA A 2 -9.13 35.19 9.16
CA ALA A 2 -9.49 34.05 10.01
C ALA A 2 -8.50 32.86 10.00
N THR A 3 -7.48 32.85 9.15
CA THR A 3 -6.45 31.80 9.11
C THR A 3 -5.06 32.43 8.98
N GLY A 4 -4.46 32.81 10.12
CA GLY A 4 -3.10 33.33 10.20
C GLY A 4 -2.00 32.28 9.98
N GLY A 5 -2.20 31.34 9.06
CA GLY A 5 -1.24 30.29 8.72
C GLY A 5 -0.70 30.49 7.31
N GLN A 6 0.61 30.31 7.13
CA GLN A 6 1.23 30.26 5.81
C GLN A 6 0.59 29.12 4.99
N VAL A 7 -0.22 29.47 4.00
CA VAL A 7 -0.75 28.52 3.01
C VAL A 7 0.43 28.09 2.14
N LYS A 8 0.90 26.86 2.33
CA LYS A 8 1.91 26.25 1.45
C LYS A 8 1.21 25.91 0.13
N ILE A 9 1.46 26.72 -0.91
CA ILE A 9 0.94 26.48 -2.25
C ILE A 9 1.65 25.22 -2.79
N VAL A 10 0.92 24.12 -2.89
CA VAL A 10 1.38 22.90 -3.58
C VAL A 10 1.46 23.20 -5.09
N HIS A 11 2.49 22.70 -5.77
CA HIS A 11 2.84 22.99 -7.17
C HIS A 11 1.72 22.66 -8.18
N ASN A 12 0.78 23.58 -8.35
CA ASN A 12 0.16 23.83 -9.65
C ASN A 12 0.99 24.96 -10.30
N GLY A 13 0.99 25.10 -11.62
CA GLY A 13 1.59 26.30 -12.25
C GLY A 13 1.12 27.58 -11.53
N PRO A 14 1.92 28.67 -11.53
CA PRO A 14 1.65 29.86 -10.70
C PRO A 14 0.21 30.40 -10.83
N TYR A 15 -0.43 30.18 -11.97
CA TYR A 15 -1.80 30.60 -12.28
C TYR A 15 -2.89 29.65 -11.73
N GLY A 16 -2.64 28.34 -11.64
CA GLY A 16 -3.62 27.39 -11.08
C GLY A 16 -3.84 27.59 -9.58
N GLY A 17 -2.79 28.00 -8.85
CA GLY A 17 -2.92 28.39 -7.44
C GLY A 17 -3.78 29.64 -7.24
N ALA A 18 -3.71 30.59 -8.17
CA ALA A 18 -4.50 31.82 -8.12
C ALA A 18 -6.00 31.55 -8.39
N LEU A 19 -6.31 30.69 -9.36
CA LEU A 19 -7.70 30.26 -9.62
C LEU A 19 -8.30 29.48 -8.43
N GLY A 20 -7.50 28.74 -7.67
CA GLY A 20 -7.96 28.10 -6.43
C GLY A 20 -8.36 29.09 -5.33
N LEU A 21 -7.73 30.28 -5.27
CA LEU A 21 -8.18 31.35 -4.37
C LEU A 21 -9.44 32.05 -4.89
N ALA A 22 -9.54 32.24 -6.21
CA ALA A 22 -10.74 32.77 -6.86
C ALA A 22 -11.95 31.86 -6.62
N GLU A 23 -11.76 30.54 -6.64
CA GLU A 23 -12.78 29.52 -6.34
C GLU A 23 -13.42 29.77 -4.96
N ASN A 24 -12.61 30.03 -3.93
CA ASN A 24 -13.14 30.31 -2.59
C ASN A 24 -13.93 31.64 -2.54
N ALA A 25 -13.46 32.69 -3.21
CA ALA A 25 -14.19 33.96 -3.26
C ALA A 25 -15.52 33.83 -4.01
N ALA A 26 -15.51 33.15 -5.16
CA ALA A 26 -16.70 32.86 -5.94
C ALA A 26 -17.70 31.99 -5.17
N LEU A 27 -17.24 31.02 -4.38
CA LEU A 27 -18.11 30.25 -3.49
C LEU A 27 -18.77 31.13 -2.42
N VAL A 28 -18.00 32.01 -1.76
CA VAL A 28 -18.55 32.92 -0.76
C VAL A 28 -19.63 33.81 -1.39
N TYR A 29 -19.38 34.31 -2.60
CA TYR A 29 -20.39 35.04 -3.37
C TYR A 29 -21.64 34.20 -3.65
N ALA A 30 -21.50 32.99 -4.17
CA ALA A 30 -22.62 32.10 -4.48
C ALA A 30 -23.49 31.79 -3.24
N VAL A 31 -22.87 31.69 -2.07
CA VAL A 31 -23.56 31.39 -0.80
C VAL A 31 -24.19 32.64 -0.16
N THR A 32 -23.51 33.78 -0.21
CA THR A 32 -23.88 34.98 0.57
C THR A 32 -24.54 36.08 -0.24
N GLY A 33 -24.31 36.10 -1.55
CA GLY A 33 -24.65 37.21 -2.45
C GLY A 33 -23.76 38.45 -2.28
N ASP A 34 -22.69 38.41 -1.47
CA ASP A 34 -21.79 39.56 -1.28
C ASP A 34 -20.93 39.80 -2.53
N GLU A 35 -21.33 40.82 -3.31
CA GLU A 35 -20.67 41.20 -4.55
C GLU A 35 -19.18 41.55 -4.38
N THR A 36 -18.71 41.89 -3.18
CA THR A 36 -17.28 42.14 -2.93
C THR A 36 -16.45 40.89 -3.25
N TYR A 37 -16.94 39.72 -2.83
CA TYR A 37 -16.29 38.44 -3.11
C TYR A 37 -16.53 38.00 -4.55
N GLY A 38 -17.70 38.31 -5.11
CA GLY A 38 -18.03 38.00 -6.49
C GLY A 38 -17.14 38.76 -7.47
N GLN A 39 -16.92 40.06 -7.23
CA GLN A 39 -15.99 40.91 -7.97
C GLN A 39 -14.56 40.41 -7.84
N ALA A 40 -14.12 40.02 -6.63
CA ALA A 40 -12.79 39.44 -6.44
C ALA A 40 -12.59 38.13 -7.23
N GLY A 41 -13.59 37.24 -7.22
CA GLY A 41 -13.59 36.00 -8.02
C GLY A 41 -13.58 36.28 -9.52
N ARG A 42 -14.43 37.20 -9.98
CA ARG A 42 -14.48 37.69 -11.37
C ARG A 42 -13.14 38.25 -11.83
N ASP A 43 -12.59 39.20 -11.07
CA ASP A 43 -11.34 39.89 -11.44
C ASP A 43 -10.18 38.91 -11.55
N ALA A 44 -10.09 37.95 -10.62
CA ALA A 44 -9.09 36.90 -10.68
C ALA A 44 -9.30 35.98 -11.89
N LEU A 45 -10.53 35.54 -12.16
CA LEU A 45 -10.85 34.74 -13.36
C LEU A 45 -10.42 35.48 -14.62
N VAL A 46 -10.88 36.71 -14.83
CA VAL A 46 -10.59 37.51 -16.03
C VAL A 46 -9.09 37.76 -16.20
N THR A 47 -8.39 38.04 -15.09
CA THR A 47 -6.94 38.32 -15.11
C THR A 47 -6.11 37.08 -15.47
N PHE A 48 -6.45 35.92 -14.90
CA PHE A 48 -5.60 34.72 -15.02
C PHE A 48 -6.01 33.79 -16.16
N MET A 49 -7.25 33.87 -16.63
CA MET A 49 -7.76 32.97 -17.66
C MET A 49 -6.91 32.91 -18.95
N PRO A 50 -6.37 34.01 -19.49
CA PRO A 50 -5.51 33.96 -20.68
C PRO A 50 -4.21 33.19 -20.49
N TYR A 51 -3.78 32.97 -19.24
CA TYR A 51 -2.52 32.32 -18.87
C TYR A 51 -2.71 30.93 -18.24
N ALA A 52 -3.96 30.52 -18.02
CA ALA A 52 -4.28 29.23 -17.43
C ALA A 52 -4.00 28.09 -18.43
N ASP A 53 -3.55 26.96 -17.89
CA ASP A 53 -3.43 25.70 -18.62
C ASP A 53 -4.57 24.76 -18.23
N GLY A 54 -4.61 23.58 -18.85
CA GLY A 54 -5.64 22.56 -18.57
C GLY A 54 -5.80 22.19 -17.09
N SER A 55 -4.77 22.37 -16.24
CA SER A 55 -4.86 22.09 -14.80
C SER A 55 -5.68 23.14 -14.03
N GLY A 56 -5.83 24.34 -14.58
CA GLY A 56 -6.67 25.41 -14.03
C GLY A 56 -8.14 25.30 -14.40
N LEU A 57 -8.50 24.44 -15.35
CA LEU A 57 -9.84 24.37 -15.95
C LEU A 57 -10.95 24.09 -14.93
N ARG A 58 -10.72 23.21 -13.96
CA ARG A 58 -11.70 22.93 -12.88
C ARG A 58 -12.05 24.19 -12.11
N GLY A 59 -11.04 24.94 -11.64
CA GLY A 59 -11.24 26.17 -10.89
C GLY A 59 -11.89 27.25 -11.75
N ALA A 60 -11.45 27.40 -13.01
CA ALA A 60 -12.05 28.33 -13.96
C ALA A 60 -13.54 28.04 -14.20
N ALA A 61 -13.92 26.78 -14.39
CA ALA A 61 -15.30 26.36 -14.61
C ALA A 61 -16.21 26.72 -13.44
N LEU A 62 -15.78 26.43 -12.20
CA LEU A 62 -16.55 26.74 -10.99
C LEU A 62 -16.68 28.24 -10.77
N VAL A 63 -15.58 29.00 -10.94
CA VAL A 63 -15.62 30.46 -10.79
C VAL A 63 -16.49 31.09 -11.87
N TYR A 64 -16.39 30.62 -13.12
CA TYR A 64 -17.20 31.09 -14.24
C TYR A 64 -18.70 30.93 -13.96
N ASP A 65 -19.12 29.74 -13.53
CA ASP A 65 -20.52 29.44 -13.19
C ASP A 65 -21.02 30.33 -12.02
N TRP A 66 -20.26 30.39 -10.93
CA TRP A 66 -20.67 31.12 -9.72
C TRP A 66 -20.68 32.63 -9.88
N VAL A 67 -19.77 33.21 -10.68
CA VAL A 67 -19.73 34.67 -10.93
C VAL A 67 -20.33 35.06 -12.28
N PHE A 68 -20.99 34.13 -12.98
CA PHE A 68 -21.58 34.36 -14.30
C PHE A 68 -22.42 35.64 -14.39
N PRO A 69 -23.26 36.00 -13.39
CA PRO A 69 -24.05 37.23 -13.43
C PRO A 69 -23.23 38.53 -13.40
N LEU A 70 -21.97 38.46 -12.95
CA LEU A 70 -21.07 39.62 -12.80
C LEU A 70 -20.14 39.84 -14.00
N LEU A 71 -20.09 38.88 -14.93
CA LEU A 71 -19.29 38.96 -16.15
C LEU A 71 -20.03 39.76 -17.22
N SER A 72 -19.34 40.70 -17.85
CA SER A 72 -19.78 41.30 -19.12
C SER A 72 -19.76 40.28 -20.25
N GLU A 73 -20.46 40.55 -21.35
CA GLU A 73 -20.49 39.64 -22.50
C GLU A 73 -19.10 39.43 -23.12
N ASP A 74 -18.24 40.46 -23.11
CA ASP A 74 -16.87 40.35 -23.59
C ASP A 74 -16.02 39.45 -22.67
N GLU A 75 -16.19 39.57 -21.35
CA GLU A 75 -15.52 38.70 -20.38
C GLU A 75 -16.02 37.26 -20.49
N LYS A 76 -17.32 37.03 -20.66
CA LYS A 76 -17.87 35.68 -20.91
C LYS A 76 -17.29 35.07 -22.17
N ALA A 77 -17.25 35.82 -23.27
CA ALA A 77 -16.68 35.35 -24.53
C ALA A 77 -15.19 35.02 -24.39
N MET A 78 -14.41 35.85 -23.67
CA MET A 78 -13.00 35.62 -23.39
C MET A 78 -12.79 34.35 -22.55
N VAL A 79 -13.53 34.22 -21.44
CA VAL A 79 -13.41 33.05 -20.55
C VAL A 79 -13.79 31.78 -21.31
N ARG A 80 -14.94 31.77 -21.98
CA ARG A 80 -15.41 30.62 -22.76
C ARG A 80 -14.41 30.20 -23.84
N THR A 81 -13.86 31.15 -24.59
CA THR A 81 -12.85 30.86 -25.62
C THR A 81 -11.61 30.17 -25.02
N ASN A 82 -11.15 30.62 -23.86
CA ASN A 82 -10.03 29.98 -23.17
C ASN A 82 -10.41 28.63 -22.55
N MET A 83 -11.64 28.45 -22.05
CA MET A 83 -12.12 27.15 -21.57
C MET A 83 -12.14 26.12 -22.70
N VAL A 84 -12.68 26.47 -23.87
CA VAL A 84 -12.69 25.60 -25.05
C VAL A 84 -11.27 25.18 -25.43
N ARG A 85 -10.33 26.13 -25.50
CA ARG A 85 -8.90 25.83 -25.75
C ARG A 85 -8.33 24.84 -24.74
N MET A 86 -8.59 25.04 -23.45
CA MET A 86 -8.10 24.15 -22.39
C MET A 86 -8.76 22.78 -22.43
N ILE A 87 -10.06 22.70 -22.76
CA ILE A 87 -10.76 21.41 -22.95
C ILE A 87 -10.13 20.67 -24.14
N GLU A 88 -9.91 21.34 -25.27
CA GLU A 88 -9.21 20.77 -26.43
C GLU A 88 -7.83 20.23 -26.05
N GLU A 89 -7.03 21.03 -25.34
CA GLU A 89 -5.69 20.66 -24.87
C GLU A 89 -5.73 19.42 -23.98
N VAL A 90 -6.62 19.40 -22.98
CA VAL A 90 -6.80 18.27 -22.06
C VAL A 90 -7.27 17.02 -22.81
N MET A 91 -8.25 17.16 -23.71
CA MET A 91 -8.80 16.04 -24.48
C MET A 91 -7.80 15.48 -25.50
N GLN A 92 -6.96 16.32 -26.10
CA GLN A 92 -5.83 15.84 -26.91
C GLN A 92 -4.85 15.02 -26.07
N GLY A 93 -4.60 15.45 -24.83
CA GLY A 93 -3.83 14.67 -23.85
C GLY A 93 -4.49 13.31 -23.57
N VAL A 94 -5.81 13.28 -23.34
CA VAL A 94 -6.57 12.04 -23.09
C VAL A 94 -6.38 11.02 -24.20
N TYR A 95 -6.28 11.43 -25.47
CA TYR A 95 -6.10 10.53 -26.62
C TYR A 95 -4.65 10.25 -27.02
N SER A 96 -3.69 11.01 -26.52
CA SER A 96 -2.27 10.83 -26.87
C SER A 96 -1.46 10.21 -25.73
N ASP A 97 -1.94 10.34 -24.49
CA ASP A 97 -1.30 9.79 -23.31
C ASP A 97 -1.73 8.34 -23.07
N GLY A 98 -0.75 7.43 -23.00
CA GLY A 98 -0.99 6.01 -22.70
C GLY A 98 -1.49 5.76 -21.28
N PHE A 99 -1.51 6.80 -20.43
CA PHE A 99 -2.11 6.77 -19.09
C PHE A 99 -3.60 7.15 -19.05
N SER A 100 -4.22 7.44 -20.21
CA SER A 100 -5.63 7.82 -20.37
C SER A 100 -6.36 6.94 -21.41
N LEU A 101 -7.08 7.53 -22.37
CA LEU A 101 -7.70 6.82 -23.50
C LEU A 101 -6.78 6.68 -24.71
N GLY A 102 -5.55 7.18 -24.61
CA GLY A 102 -4.57 7.08 -25.68
C GLY A 102 -4.23 5.64 -26.00
N PRO A 103 -3.36 5.41 -27.00
CA PRO A 103 -2.90 4.07 -27.28
C PRO A 103 -2.34 3.52 -25.96
N ALA A 104 -2.89 2.39 -25.53
CA ALA A 104 -2.46 1.65 -24.35
C ALA A 104 -2.43 0.17 -24.75
N PRO A 105 -1.60 -0.65 -24.08
CA PRO A 105 -1.68 -2.10 -24.25
C PRO A 105 -3.13 -2.60 -24.08
N PRO A 106 -3.48 -3.72 -24.74
CA PRO A 106 -4.80 -4.34 -24.58
C PRO A 106 -5.14 -4.51 -23.09
N ARG A 107 -6.39 -4.22 -22.71
CA ARG A 107 -6.82 -4.28 -21.30
C ARG A 107 -6.67 -5.69 -20.71
N GLU A 108 -6.77 -6.71 -21.55
CA GLU A 108 -6.56 -8.10 -21.17
C GLU A 108 -5.10 -8.37 -20.74
N GLU A 109 -4.15 -7.60 -21.28
CA GLU A 109 -2.72 -7.73 -20.98
C GLU A 109 -2.28 -6.82 -19.85
N VAL A 110 -2.82 -5.59 -19.79
CA VAL A 110 -2.52 -4.58 -18.76
C VAL A 110 -3.81 -3.93 -18.24
N PRO A 111 -4.55 -4.64 -17.37
CA PRO A 111 -5.88 -4.21 -16.93
C PRO A 111 -5.83 -2.98 -16.05
N GLN A 112 -4.71 -2.72 -15.36
CA GLN A 112 -4.57 -1.56 -14.48
C GLN A 112 -3.85 -0.38 -15.14
N ALA A 113 -4.39 0.83 -14.95
CA ALA A 113 -3.87 2.08 -15.49
C ALA A 113 -4.04 3.25 -14.51
N ILE A 114 -3.33 4.35 -14.79
CA ILE A 114 -3.18 5.47 -13.86
C ILE A 114 -4.50 6.25 -13.74
N TYR A 115 -4.67 6.96 -12.62
CA TYR A 115 -5.73 7.94 -12.35
C TYR A 115 -5.77 9.15 -13.31
N TRP A 116 -4.79 9.30 -14.21
CA TRP A 116 -4.66 10.48 -15.09
C TRP A 116 -5.88 10.66 -15.99
N GLY A 117 -6.44 9.57 -16.52
CA GLY A 117 -7.69 9.64 -17.29
C GLY A 117 -8.85 10.21 -16.46
N MET A 118 -9.01 9.79 -15.21
CA MET A 118 -10.03 10.34 -14.30
C MET A 118 -9.79 11.82 -13.99
N LEU A 119 -8.55 12.23 -13.81
CA LEU A 119 -8.17 13.63 -13.55
C LEU A 119 -8.47 14.52 -14.77
N GLN A 120 -7.99 14.13 -15.95
CA GLN A 120 -8.18 14.88 -17.20
C GLN A 120 -9.66 14.97 -17.58
N SER A 121 -10.38 13.84 -17.52
CA SER A 121 -11.82 13.83 -17.76
C SER A 121 -12.63 14.58 -16.70
N GLY A 122 -12.12 14.66 -15.46
CA GLY A 122 -12.70 15.49 -14.41
C GLY A 122 -12.65 16.98 -14.75
N TYR A 123 -11.49 17.48 -15.21
CA TYR A 123 -11.33 18.87 -15.61
C TYR A 123 -12.13 19.23 -16.86
N ALA A 124 -11.97 18.42 -17.92
CA ALA A 124 -12.66 18.65 -19.18
C ALA A 124 -14.18 18.49 -19.03
N GLY A 125 -14.64 17.49 -18.28
CA GLY A 125 -16.06 17.23 -18.05
C GLY A 125 -16.75 18.37 -17.30
N ILE A 126 -16.16 18.88 -16.20
CA ILE A 126 -16.75 20.04 -15.51
C ILE A 126 -16.65 21.32 -16.35
N GLY A 127 -15.59 21.48 -17.14
CA GLY A 127 -15.44 22.58 -18.08
C GLY A 127 -16.53 22.59 -19.14
N GLU A 128 -16.81 21.44 -19.76
CA GLU A 128 -17.91 21.26 -20.73
C GLU A 128 -19.26 21.60 -20.12
N LEU A 129 -19.53 21.14 -18.90
CA LEU A 129 -20.80 21.43 -18.22
C LEU A 129 -20.98 22.92 -17.93
N ALA A 130 -19.90 23.63 -17.57
CA ALA A 130 -19.96 25.06 -17.25
C ALA A 130 -20.25 25.95 -18.48
N ILE A 131 -20.04 25.45 -19.70
CA ILE A 131 -20.37 26.15 -20.96
C ILE A 131 -21.51 25.49 -21.74
N GLU A 132 -22.26 24.59 -21.11
CA GLU A 132 -23.34 23.86 -21.77
C GLU A 132 -24.41 24.81 -22.34
N GLY A 133 -24.70 24.67 -23.63
CA GLY A 133 -25.62 25.57 -24.34
C GLY A 133 -24.99 26.87 -24.84
N GLU A 134 -23.71 27.10 -24.58
CA GLU A 134 -22.94 28.24 -25.10
C GLU A 134 -22.08 27.87 -26.34
N PRO A 135 -21.66 28.86 -27.15
CA PRO A 135 -20.73 28.63 -28.26
C PRO A 135 -19.42 27.95 -27.85
N GLY A 136 -19.14 26.78 -28.42
CA GLY A 136 -17.94 26.00 -28.14
C GLY A 136 -18.18 24.75 -27.29
N PHE A 137 -19.38 24.60 -26.71
CA PHE A 137 -19.80 23.34 -26.08
C PHE A 137 -19.74 22.16 -27.06
N SER A 138 -19.27 21.02 -26.58
CA SER A 138 -19.10 19.79 -27.36
C SER A 138 -19.69 18.59 -26.61
N GLN A 139 -20.89 18.17 -27.02
CA GLN A 139 -21.52 16.95 -26.53
C GLN A 139 -20.60 15.72 -26.67
N LYS A 140 -19.80 15.68 -27.74
CA LYS A 140 -18.82 14.62 -27.96
C LYS A 140 -17.79 14.58 -26.82
N TRP A 141 -17.16 15.72 -26.49
CA TRP A 141 -16.15 15.75 -25.42
C TRP A 141 -16.75 15.44 -24.06
N LEU A 142 -17.97 15.89 -23.78
CA LEU A 142 -18.67 15.51 -22.57
C LEU A 142 -18.87 13.98 -22.47
N ASP A 143 -19.26 13.32 -23.55
CA ASP A 143 -19.44 11.87 -23.58
C ASP A 143 -18.12 11.11 -23.54
N ASP A 144 -17.06 11.62 -24.17
CA ASP A 144 -15.70 11.09 -24.05
C ASP A 144 -15.17 11.21 -22.62
N CYS A 145 -15.43 12.33 -21.93
CA CYS A 145 -15.11 12.48 -20.51
C CYS A 145 -15.81 11.42 -19.67
N LYS A 146 -17.10 11.16 -19.95
CA LYS A 146 -17.82 10.11 -19.23
C LYS A 146 -17.21 8.73 -19.45
N PHE A 147 -16.91 8.41 -20.70
CA PHE A 147 -16.27 7.15 -21.06
C PHE A 147 -14.89 7.02 -20.40
N CYS A 148 -14.06 8.07 -20.46
CA CYS A 148 -12.74 8.11 -19.86
C CYS A 148 -12.78 7.93 -18.34
N THR A 149 -13.68 8.62 -17.64
CA THR A 149 -13.81 8.47 -16.19
C THR A 149 -14.26 7.04 -15.82
N MET A 150 -15.25 6.48 -16.53
CA MET A 150 -15.72 5.12 -16.29
C MET A 150 -14.62 4.08 -16.59
N ASP A 151 -13.88 4.26 -17.68
CA ASP A 151 -12.73 3.40 -17.98
C ASP A 151 -11.67 3.49 -16.90
N SER A 152 -11.34 4.72 -16.49
CA SER A 152 -10.40 4.95 -15.41
C SER A 152 -10.86 4.26 -14.14
N LEU A 153 -12.12 4.35 -13.70
CA LEU A 153 -12.62 3.60 -12.53
C LEU A 153 -12.47 2.07 -12.67
N ASN A 154 -12.56 1.54 -13.90
CA ASN A 154 -12.36 0.13 -14.22
C ASN A 154 -10.89 -0.30 -14.34
N ARG A 155 -9.94 0.63 -14.38
CA ARG A 155 -8.50 0.34 -14.48
C ARG A 155 -7.71 0.84 -13.26
N PHE A 156 -8.26 1.80 -12.56
CA PHE A 156 -7.72 2.46 -11.38
C PHE A 156 -7.84 1.52 -10.18
N LEU A 157 -9.01 0.94 -9.93
CA LEU A 157 -9.19 -0.03 -8.84
C LEU A 157 -9.14 -1.46 -9.37
N ASP A 158 -8.53 -2.37 -8.61
CA ASP A 158 -8.71 -3.80 -8.83
C ASP A 158 -10.12 -4.26 -8.43
N GLU A 159 -10.42 -5.54 -8.65
CA GLU A 159 -11.73 -6.10 -8.34
C GLU A 159 -12.09 -6.03 -6.85
N GLU A 160 -11.11 -5.90 -5.96
CA GLU A 160 -11.23 -5.82 -4.52
C GLU A 160 -11.14 -4.36 -3.98
N GLY A 161 -11.04 -3.37 -4.88
CA GLY A 161 -10.99 -1.96 -4.52
C GLY A 161 -9.60 -1.43 -4.16
N TYR A 162 -8.53 -2.20 -4.42
CA TYR A 162 -7.15 -1.76 -4.22
C TYR A 162 -6.68 -0.82 -5.34
N HIS A 163 -5.81 0.13 -5.01
CA HIS A 163 -5.17 1.03 -5.97
C HIS A 163 -3.64 0.96 -5.89
N GLU A 164 -2.99 0.61 -7.00
CA GLU A 164 -1.54 0.32 -7.09
C GLU A 164 -0.64 1.51 -6.78
N ASN A 165 -1.00 2.73 -7.18
CA ASN A 165 -0.18 3.90 -6.80
C ASN A 165 -0.34 4.27 -5.31
N GLY A 166 -1.21 3.56 -4.58
CA GLY A 166 -1.45 3.76 -3.17
C GLY A 166 -2.51 4.82 -2.84
N PRO A 167 -2.76 5.03 -1.54
CA PRO A 167 -3.83 5.87 -1.01
C PRO A 167 -3.72 7.33 -1.43
N SER A 168 -2.51 7.88 -1.52
CA SER A 168 -2.31 9.29 -1.88
C SER A 168 -2.90 9.64 -3.25
N TYR A 169 -2.79 8.72 -4.20
CA TYR A 169 -3.32 8.92 -5.55
C TYR A 169 -4.82 8.61 -5.69
N VAL A 170 -5.41 7.96 -4.69
CA VAL A 170 -6.87 7.86 -4.59
C VAL A 170 -7.47 9.21 -4.30
N ASP A 171 -6.99 9.89 -3.27
CA ASP A 171 -7.48 11.24 -3.03
C ASP A 171 -7.06 12.19 -4.17
N TYR A 172 -5.85 12.10 -4.70
CA TYR A 172 -5.46 12.96 -5.82
C TYR A 172 -6.36 12.80 -7.06
N GLY A 173 -6.76 11.57 -7.39
CA GLY A 173 -7.72 11.32 -8.47
C GLY A 173 -9.11 11.90 -8.17
N PHE A 174 -9.65 11.64 -6.97
CA PHE A 174 -10.99 12.10 -6.60
C PHE A 174 -11.08 13.59 -6.32
N SER A 175 -10.07 14.21 -5.70
CA SER A 175 -10.03 15.66 -5.43
C SER A 175 -10.07 16.51 -6.70
N ASN A 176 -9.60 15.96 -7.82
CA ASN A 176 -9.60 16.62 -9.12
C ASN A 176 -10.84 16.31 -9.97
N SER A 177 -11.61 15.28 -9.61
CA SER A 177 -12.81 14.85 -10.33
C SER A 177 -14.11 14.99 -9.52
N ASN A 178 -14.05 15.30 -8.23
CA ASN A 178 -15.19 15.35 -7.31
C ASN A 178 -16.36 16.22 -7.79
N PHE A 179 -16.11 17.44 -8.27
CA PHE A 179 -17.16 18.33 -8.81
C PHE A 179 -17.79 17.77 -10.08
N TRP A 180 -16.99 17.17 -10.96
CA TRP A 180 -17.48 16.47 -12.14
C TRP A 180 -18.36 15.27 -11.76
N LEU A 181 -17.88 14.43 -10.84
CA LEU A 181 -18.61 13.27 -10.34
C LEU A 181 -19.91 13.66 -9.62
N GLU A 182 -19.89 14.76 -8.86
CA GLU A 182 -21.07 15.31 -8.20
C GLU A 182 -22.08 15.85 -9.22
N ALA A 183 -21.61 16.61 -10.24
CA ALA A 183 -22.48 17.12 -11.29
C ALA A 183 -23.16 15.97 -12.05
N LEU A 184 -22.43 14.89 -12.35
CA LEU A 184 -23.00 13.67 -12.93
C LEU A 184 -24.04 13.02 -12.00
N ARG A 185 -23.73 12.92 -10.70
CA ARG A 185 -24.64 12.35 -9.70
C ARG A 185 -25.95 13.12 -9.62
N LEU A 186 -25.89 14.44 -9.63
CA LEU A 186 -27.07 15.32 -9.65
C LEU A 186 -27.88 15.19 -10.95
N ARG A 187 -27.23 14.81 -12.05
CA ARG A 187 -27.87 14.48 -13.34
C ARG A 187 -28.30 13.01 -13.47
N GLY A 188 -28.25 12.24 -12.37
CA GLY A 188 -28.75 10.87 -12.30
C GLY A 188 -27.73 9.78 -12.61
N THR A 189 -26.46 10.11 -12.85
CA THR A 189 -25.36 9.15 -13.03
C THR A 189 -24.49 9.10 -11.79
N ASP A 190 -24.73 8.11 -10.93
CA ASP A 190 -24.06 7.98 -9.64
C ASP A 190 -22.97 6.90 -9.66
N TRP A 191 -21.73 7.30 -9.93
CA TRP A 191 -20.60 6.37 -9.97
C TRP A 191 -20.01 6.00 -8.60
N SER A 192 -20.47 6.63 -7.50
CA SER A 192 -20.12 6.14 -6.15
C SER A 192 -20.61 4.70 -5.91
N LYS A 193 -21.61 4.27 -6.70
CA LYS A 193 -22.16 2.90 -6.72
C LYS A 193 -21.33 1.90 -7.54
N HIS A 194 -20.21 2.33 -8.14
CA HIS A 194 -19.37 1.42 -8.92
C HIS A 194 -18.88 0.26 -8.05
N PRO A 195 -18.97 -1.02 -8.49
CA PRO A 195 -18.67 -2.18 -7.64
C PRO A 195 -17.28 -2.14 -7.01
N ARG A 196 -16.25 -1.75 -7.77
CA ARG A 196 -14.88 -1.66 -7.26
C ARG A 196 -14.70 -0.51 -6.27
N LEU A 197 -15.37 0.61 -6.53
CA LEU A 197 -15.31 1.79 -5.67
C LEU A 197 -16.01 1.53 -4.32
N SER A 198 -17.05 0.69 -4.30
CA SER A 198 -17.73 0.30 -3.05
C SER A 198 -16.84 -0.47 -2.06
N LYS A 199 -15.76 -1.12 -2.56
CA LYS A 199 -14.80 -1.88 -1.76
C LYS A 199 -13.60 -1.06 -1.30
N LEU A 200 -13.32 0.07 -1.95
CA LEU A 200 -12.24 1.00 -1.60
C LEU A 200 -12.17 1.31 -0.08
N PRO A 201 -13.27 1.57 0.64
CA PRO A 201 -13.18 1.93 2.06
C PRO A 201 -12.67 0.80 2.96
N GLU A 202 -12.94 -0.46 2.61
CA GLU A 202 -12.39 -1.61 3.33
C GLU A 202 -10.87 -1.65 3.17
N TRP A 203 -10.38 -1.54 1.93
CA TRP A 203 -8.95 -1.50 1.67
C TRP A 203 -8.25 -0.34 2.39
N LEU A 204 -8.80 0.87 2.35
CA LEU A 204 -8.25 2.01 3.08
C LEU A 204 -8.21 1.77 4.60
N THR A 205 -9.16 1.00 5.14
CA THR A 205 -9.15 0.58 6.55
C THR A 205 -8.02 -0.42 6.85
N TYR A 206 -7.70 -1.33 5.92
CA TYR A 206 -6.55 -2.23 6.05
C TYR A 206 -5.21 -1.51 5.99
N LEU A 207 -5.14 -0.35 5.33
CA LEU A 207 -3.93 0.48 5.30
C LEU A 207 -3.68 1.24 6.61
N MET A 208 -4.67 1.41 7.49
CA MET A 208 -4.48 2.13 8.75
C MET A 208 -3.45 1.40 9.63
N LEU A 209 -2.41 2.11 10.08
CA LEU A 209 -1.43 1.54 10.99
C LEU A 209 -2.07 1.23 12.35
N PRO A 210 -1.63 0.15 13.05
CA PRO A 210 -2.04 -0.11 14.44
C PRO A 210 -1.96 1.14 15.34
N GLY A 211 -3.05 1.51 16.00
CA GLY A 211 -3.12 2.70 16.87
C GLY A 211 -3.44 4.03 16.17
N ALA A 212 -3.57 4.01 14.83
CA ALA A 212 -3.96 5.14 13.99
C ALA A 212 -5.16 5.95 14.50
N LEU A 213 -6.16 5.29 15.04
CA LEU A 213 -7.42 5.91 15.48
C LEU A 213 -7.28 6.69 16.80
N GLY A 214 -6.18 6.52 17.54
CA GLY A 214 -6.01 7.07 18.88
C GLY A 214 -4.84 8.05 19.05
N VAL A 215 -3.77 7.95 18.26
CA VAL A 215 -2.52 8.71 18.51
C VAL A 215 -2.13 9.59 17.32
N ALA A 216 -1.95 9.00 16.14
CA ALA A 216 -1.64 9.72 14.92
C ALA A 216 -2.10 8.88 13.71
N PRO A 217 -3.12 9.33 12.96
CA PRO A 217 -3.59 8.57 11.81
C PRO A 217 -2.51 8.50 10.72
N GLN A 218 -1.95 7.31 10.54
CA GLN A 218 -0.97 7.00 9.52
C GLN A 218 -1.45 5.81 8.72
N LEU A 219 -1.19 5.85 7.41
CA LEU A 219 -1.40 4.74 6.51
C LEU A 219 -0.08 4.02 6.20
N LEU A 220 -0.16 2.74 5.86
CA LEU A 220 0.92 1.99 5.25
C LEU A 220 1.39 2.71 3.97
N PRO A 221 2.71 2.94 3.81
CA PRO A 221 3.26 3.61 2.64
C PRO A 221 3.33 2.64 1.46
N VAL A 222 2.19 2.39 0.82
CA VAL A 222 2.10 1.53 -0.37
C VAL A 222 2.15 2.36 -1.65
N GLY A 223 2.84 1.84 -2.68
CA GLY A 223 3.05 2.53 -3.94
C GLY A 223 3.73 3.89 -3.75
N ASN A 224 3.42 4.85 -4.62
CA ASN A 224 3.97 6.21 -4.58
C ASN A 224 3.35 7.09 -3.46
N SER A 225 3.08 6.52 -2.28
CA SER A 225 2.51 7.21 -1.12
C SER A 225 3.53 7.29 0.02
N ASN A 226 3.62 8.45 0.68
CA ASN A 226 4.42 8.60 1.90
C ASN A 226 3.63 8.11 3.13
N PHE A 227 4.32 7.89 4.25
CA PHE A 227 3.67 7.84 5.57
C PHE A 227 2.85 9.11 5.79
N GLY A 228 1.55 8.96 6.03
CA GLY A 228 0.67 10.09 6.25
C GLY A 228 -0.80 9.75 6.04
N ASN A 229 -1.61 10.80 6.00
CA ASN A 229 -3.02 10.73 5.62
C ASN A 229 -3.18 10.58 4.10
N LEU A 230 -4.43 10.38 3.66
CA LEU A 230 -4.78 10.49 2.26
C LEU A 230 -4.44 11.93 1.85
N THR A 231 -3.56 12.09 0.85
CA THR A 231 -3.05 13.40 0.46
C THR A 231 -4.15 14.17 -0.26
N GLY A 232 -4.74 15.13 0.46
CA GLY A 232 -5.93 15.88 0.07
C GLY A 232 -7.17 15.32 0.79
N GLN A 233 -8.05 16.22 1.22
CA GLN A 233 -9.24 15.88 2.00
C GLN A 233 -10.52 15.92 1.16
N ASP A 234 -10.46 16.60 0.01
CA ASP A 234 -11.60 16.90 -0.83
C ASP A 234 -12.19 15.64 -1.48
N GLY A 235 -11.35 14.71 -1.94
CA GLY A 235 -11.79 13.45 -2.55
C GLY A 235 -12.44 12.53 -1.52
N ILE A 236 -11.82 12.39 -0.35
CA ILE A 236 -12.37 11.62 0.78
C ILE A 236 -13.65 12.24 1.34
N CYS A 237 -13.74 13.57 1.40
CA CYS A 237 -14.96 14.28 1.79
C CYS A 237 -16.10 14.01 0.80
N TRP A 238 -15.82 14.12 -0.52
CA TRP A 238 -16.80 13.78 -1.54
C TRP A 238 -17.23 12.31 -1.48
N LEU A 239 -16.28 11.37 -1.31
CA LEU A 239 -16.61 9.94 -1.19
C LEU A 239 -17.51 9.66 0.02
N HIS A 240 -17.25 10.28 1.16
CA HIS A 240 -18.12 10.17 2.34
C HIS A 240 -19.52 10.72 2.06
N HIS A 241 -19.62 11.87 1.39
CA HIS A 241 -20.89 12.45 0.97
C HIS A 241 -21.66 11.57 -0.02
N ALA A 242 -20.96 11.01 -1.01
CA ALA A 242 -21.53 10.20 -2.07
C ALA A 242 -21.89 8.78 -1.60
N MET A 243 -21.25 8.29 -0.53
CA MET A 243 -21.52 6.98 0.08
C MET A 243 -22.10 7.08 1.50
N PRO A 244 -23.25 7.76 1.71
CA PRO A 244 -23.75 8.06 3.05
C PRO A 244 -24.21 6.81 3.83
N ARG A 245 -24.31 5.66 3.16
CA ARG A 245 -24.70 4.37 3.75
C ARG A 245 -23.53 3.40 3.92
N ASN A 246 -22.31 3.80 3.55
CA ASN A 246 -21.13 2.96 3.70
C ASN A 246 -20.45 3.27 5.05
N PRO A 247 -20.63 2.42 6.09
CA PRO A 247 -20.06 2.68 7.41
C PRO A 247 -18.52 2.70 7.40
N TRP A 248 -17.88 1.92 6.52
CA TRP A 248 -16.43 1.91 6.36
C TRP A 248 -15.92 3.22 5.79
N MET A 249 -16.66 3.84 4.86
CA MET A 249 -16.30 5.17 4.36
C MET A 249 -16.39 6.23 5.46
N SER A 250 -17.36 6.15 6.38
CA SER A 250 -17.40 7.05 7.55
C SER A 250 -16.22 6.83 8.50
N LEU A 251 -15.73 5.59 8.66
CA LEU A 251 -14.52 5.31 9.45
C LEU A 251 -13.27 5.94 8.80
N VAL A 252 -13.09 5.73 7.49
CA VAL A 252 -12.00 6.33 6.70
C VAL A 252 -12.06 7.86 6.74
N TYR A 253 -13.25 8.44 6.60
CA TYR A 253 -13.46 9.88 6.71
C TYR A 253 -13.06 10.41 8.09
N LYS A 254 -13.53 9.78 9.18
CA LYS A 254 -13.13 10.14 10.55
C LYS A 254 -11.61 10.09 10.72
N PHE A 255 -10.97 9.03 10.22
CA PHE A 255 -9.52 8.89 10.26
C PHE A 255 -8.82 10.05 9.53
N ASN A 256 -9.29 10.39 8.32
CA ASN A 256 -8.67 11.42 7.49
C ASN A 256 -8.86 12.85 8.01
N MET A 257 -9.97 13.09 8.74
CA MET A 257 -10.34 14.40 9.30
C MET A 257 -9.81 14.65 10.72
N SER A 258 -8.94 13.78 11.24
CA SER A 258 -8.35 13.97 12.57
C SER A 258 -7.59 15.30 12.67
N PRO A 259 -7.70 16.05 13.80
CA PRO A 259 -7.14 17.39 13.96
C PRO A 259 -5.64 17.53 13.69
N ALA A 260 -4.87 16.44 13.85
CA ALA A 260 -3.45 16.42 13.55
C ALA A 260 -3.11 16.77 12.09
N PHE A 261 -4.07 16.64 11.16
CA PHE A 261 -3.82 16.74 9.72
C PHE A 261 -4.60 17.83 8.98
N VAL A 262 -5.68 18.36 9.58
CA VAL A 262 -6.49 19.44 8.98
C VAL A 262 -5.66 20.71 8.71
N ASN A 263 -4.58 20.92 9.46
CA ASN A 263 -3.75 22.14 9.36
C ASN A 263 -2.63 22.06 8.30
N SER A 264 -2.35 20.89 7.70
CA SER A 264 -1.15 20.67 6.89
C SER A 264 -1.36 20.87 5.39
N TYR A 265 -2.59 20.77 4.90
CA TYR A 265 -2.95 20.86 3.49
C TYR A 265 -4.25 21.67 3.30
N PRO A 266 -4.19 23.02 3.29
CA PRO A 266 -5.35 23.82 2.94
C PRO A 266 -5.62 23.72 1.43
N ARG A 267 -6.57 22.88 1.00
CA ARG A 267 -7.30 23.03 -0.26
C ARG A 267 -8.80 22.75 -0.06
N THR A 268 -9.55 23.19 -1.07
CA THR A 268 -10.82 23.95 -1.06
C THR A 268 -11.67 23.93 0.23
N VAL A 269 -11.82 25.10 0.87
CA VAL A 269 -12.89 25.33 1.86
C VAL A 269 -14.26 24.91 1.29
N GLY A 270 -14.40 25.01 -0.04
CA GLY A 270 -15.57 24.53 -0.77
C GLY A 270 -15.90 23.06 -0.61
N ALA A 271 -14.94 22.13 -0.72
CA ALA A 271 -15.24 20.71 -0.57
C ALA A 271 -15.76 20.38 0.84
N LEU A 272 -15.16 20.97 1.88
CA LEU A 272 -15.66 20.82 3.25
C LEU A 272 -17.04 21.47 3.41
N PHE A 273 -17.24 22.67 2.89
CA PHE A 273 -18.54 23.35 2.99
C PHE A 273 -19.67 22.59 2.29
N LEU A 274 -19.41 22.04 1.09
CA LEU A 274 -20.43 21.37 0.28
C LEU A 274 -20.75 19.96 0.77
N TRP A 275 -19.72 19.20 1.17
CA TRP A 275 -19.81 17.76 1.35
C TRP A 275 -19.52 17.26 2.76
N ASP A 276 -19.04 18.09 3.70
CA ASP A 276 -18.92 17.65 5.09
C ASP A 276 -20.30 17.26 5.63
N ARG A 277 -20.36 16.10 6.27
CA ARG A 277 -21.57 15.53 6.84
C ARG A 277 -21.23 14.95 8.21
N PRO A 278 -22.14 15.06 9.19
CA PRO A 278 -21.96 14.41 10.48
C PRO A 278 -21.69 12.93 10.33
N LEU A 279 -20.76 12.42 11.15
CA LEU A 279 -20.55 10.99 11.27
C LEU A 279 -21.83 10.31 11.82
N PRO A 280 -22.11 9.06 11.41
CA PRO A 280 -23.18 8.29 12.03
C PRO A 280 -22.92 8.06 13.53
N ALA A 281 -23.98 7.77 14.28
CA ALA A 281 -23.89 7.57 15.74
C ALA A 281 -22.95 6.42 16.14
N SER A 282 -22.80 5.41 15.26
CA SER A 282 -21.89 4.29 15.42
C SER A 282 -21.06 4.10 14.16
N LEU A 283 -19.76 3.88 14.36
CA LEU A 283 -18.84 3.48 13.31
C LEU A 283 -18.63 1.96 13.35
N PRO A 284 -18.25 1.33 12.22
CA PRO A 284 -17.93 -0.08 12.23
C PRO A 284 -16.70 -0.33 13.10
N ASP A 285 -16.71 -1.46 13.78
CA ASP A 285 -15.56 -1.92 14.55
C ASP A 285 -14.57 -2.61 13.59
N PRO A 286 -13.36 -2.07 13.38
CA PRO A 286 -12.39 -2.68 12.49
C PRO A 286 -11.99 -4.09 12.94
N GLU A 287 -12.15 -4.45 14.22
CA GLU A 287 -11.92 -5.81 14.72
C GLU A 287 -12.88 -6.86 14.12
N THR A 288 -13.93 -6.42 13.42
CA THR A 288 -14.82 -7.32 12.66
C THR A 288 -14.25 -7.74 11.29
N LEU A 289 -13.18 -7.09 10.82
CA LEU A 289 -12.52 -7.44 9.57
C LEU A 289 -11.64 -8.69 9.75
N PRO A 290 -11.48 -9.52 8.69
CA PRO A 290 -10.56 -10.65 8.72
C PRO A 290 -9.12 -10.25 9.06
N HIS A 291 -8.47 -11.03 9.93
CA HIS A 291 -7.06 -10.85 10.28
C HIS A 291 -6.11 -11.11 9.10
N THR A 292 -6.59 -11.78 8.04
CA THR A 292 -5.85 -11.99 6.80
C THR A 292 -6.72 -11.56 5.63
N ARG A 293 -6.16 -10.71 4.75
CA ARG A 293 -6.86 -10.21 3.57
C ARG A 293 -5.92 -10.10 2.40
N TRP A 294 -6.33 -10.66 1.27
CA TRP A 294 -5.60 -10.56 0.02
C TRP A 294 -6.30 -9.58 -0.92
N TYR A 295 -5.51 -8.67 -1.47
CA TYR A 295 -5.87 -7.83 -2.62
C TYR A 295 -4.99 -8.29 -3.79
N PRO A 296 -5.56 -8.79 -4.91
CA PRO A 296 -4.79 -9.39 -6.00
C PRO A 296 -3.57 -8.58 -6.45
N ASP A 297 -3.77 -7.28 -6.66
CA ASP A 297 -2.72 -6.37 -7.09
C ASP A 297 -2.11 -5.58 -5.91
N GLY A 298 -2.62 -5.80 -4.70
CA GLY A 298 -2.21 -5.05 -3.51
C GLY A 298 -1.38 -5.79 -2.48
N GLY A 299 -1.38 -7.11 -2.51
CA GLY A 299 -0.68 -7.93 -1.54
C GLY A 299 -1.56 -8.56 -0.49
N LEU A 300 -0.90 -9.34 0.36
CA LEU A 300 -1.49 -10.08 1.46
C LEU A 300 -1.21 -9.35 2.77
N PHE A 301 -2.28 -8.94 3.45
CA PHE A 301 -2.25 -8.25 4.73
C PHE A 301 -2.51 -9.26 5.84
N PHE A 302 -1.74 -9.14 6.91
CA PHE A 302 -1.86 -9.91 8.13
C PHE A 302 -1.91 -8.94 9.32
N ARG A 303 -2.91 -9.08 10.19
CA ARG A 303 -3.12 -8.19 11.32
C ARG A 303 -3.49 -8.97 12.57
N THR A 304 -2.99 -8.54 13.72
CA THR A 304 -3.49 -9.03 15.02
C THR A 304 -4.68 -8.24 15.54
N GLY A 305 -4.89 -7.04 14.98
CA GLY A 305 -5.94 -6.09 15.32
C GLY A 305 -5.63 -4.69 14.72
N TRP A 306 -6.29 -3.66 15.24
CA TRP A 306 -6.11 -2.26 14.83
C TRP A 306 -5.70 -1.32 15.97
N GLY A 307 -5.58 -1.83 17.20
CA GLY A 307 -5.13 -1.10 18.37
C GLY A 307 -3.63 -0.77 18.34
N PHE A 308 -3.18 0.11 19.23
CA PHE A 308 -1.76 0.49 19.32
C PHE A 308 -0.84 -0.68 19.71
N GLN A 309 -1.39 -1.72 20.34
CA GLN A 309 -0.68 -2.92 20.75
C GLN A 309 -0.73 -4.05 19.70
N ASP A 310 -1.21 -3.74 18.49
CA ASP A 310 -1.31 -4.71 17.41
C ASP A 310 -0.16 -4.63 16.43
N CYS A 311 -0.05 -5.70 15.64
CA CYS A 311 0.90 -5.83 14.54
C CYS A 311 0.16 -5.83 13.20
N ALA A 312 0.80 -5.25 12.19
CA ALA A 312 0.42 -5.30 10.79
C ALA A 312 1.64 -5.74 9.96
N PHE A 313 1.49 -6.83 9.23
CA PHE A 313 2.46 -7.34 8.27
C PHE A 313 1.84 -7.34 6.88
N TRP A 314 2.54 -6.81 5.90
CA TRP A 314 2.09 -6.72 4.52
C TRP A 314 3.11 -7.41 3.63
N LEU A 315 2.66 -8.28 2.73
CA LEU A 315 3.48 -8.95 1.72
C LEU A 315 2.95 -8.56 0.34
N LYS A 316 3.72 -7.79 -0.43
CA LYS A 316 3.31 -7.29 -1.75
C LYS A 316 3.09 -8.43 -2.73
N THR A 317 1.98 -8.38 -3.48
CA THR A 317 1.70 -9.24 -4.63
C THR A 317 1.22 -8.39 -5.79
N GLN A 318 1.31 -8.94 -7.00
CA GLN A 318 0.80 -8.29 -8.20
C GLN A 318 0.24 -9.36 -9.16
N GLN A 319 -1.07 -9.55 -9.18
CA GLN A 319 -1.69 -10.59 -9.99
C GLN A 319 -1.63 -10.24 -11.48
N HIS A 320 -1.81 -8.96 -11.80
CA HIS A 320 -1.88 -8.44 -13.15
C HIS A 320 -0.81 -7.40 -13.43
N ARG A 321 -0.35 -7.30 -14.68
CA ARG A 321 0.52 -6.19 -15.07
C ARG A 321 -0.24 -4.86 -14.91
N CYS A 322 0.48 -3.80 -14.59
CA CYS A 322 -0.09 -2.47 -14.45
C CYS A 322 0.84 -1.42 -15.11
N LEU A 323 0.26 -0.32 -15.59
CA LEU A 323 1.00 0.82 -16.15
C LEU A 323 1.48 1.81 -15.06
N THR A 324 1.43 1.42 -13.78
CA THR A 324 1.37 2.38 -12.67
C THR A 324 2.15 1.94 -11.45
N GLY A 325 2.35 2.87 -10.51
CA GLY A 325 2.80 2.60 -9.15
C GLY A 325 4.24 2.12 -9.13
N GLN A 326 5.13 2.99 -9.64
CA GLN A 326 6.54 2.79 -9.97
C GLN A 326 7.44 2.26 -8.84
N HIS A 327 7.05 1.28 -8.05
CA HIS A 327 7.91 0.70 -7.03
C HIS A 327 8.26 -0.70 -7.47
N GLU A 328 9.54 -0.95 -7.57
CA GLU A 328 10.06 -2.25 -7.92
C GLU A 328 10.06 -3.14 -6.65
N ASP A 329 8.88 -3.34 -6.07
CA ASP A 329 8.67 -3.85 -4.70
C ASP A 329 7.97 -5.20 -4.64
N TYR A 330 7.97 -5.95 -5.75
CA TYR A 330 7.16 -7.15 -5.84
C TYR A 330 7.64 -8.29 -4.95
N GLY A 331 6.75 -8.71 -4.05
CA GLY A 331 7.09 -9.65 -2.99
C GLY A 331 7.95 -9.02 -1.87
N SER A 332 8.15 -7.71 -1.88
CA SER A 332 8.63 -6.99 -0.71
C SER A 332 7.63 -7.08 0.45
N PHE A 333 8.05 -6.68 1.65
CA PHE A 333 7.21 -6.77 2.84
C PHE A 333 7.40 -5.61 3.79
N TYR A 334 6.36 -5.31 4.58
CA TYR A 334 6.37 -4.30 5.61
C TYR A 334 5.93 -4.89 6.95
N LEU A 335 6.51 -4.42 8.06
CA LEU A 335 6.13 -4.83 9.41
C LEU A 335 6.05 -3.61 10.34
N HIS A 336 4.86 -3.37 10.88
CA HIS A 336 4.62 -2.45 11.99
C HIS A 336 4.07 -3.21 13.19
N ALA A 337 4.61 -2.95 14.37
CA ALA A 337 4.22 -3.62 15.59
C ALA A 337 4.30 -2.67 16.78
N TYR A 338 3.27 -2.69 17.62
CA TYR A 338 3.25 -1.97 18.89
C TYR A 338 3.51 -0.46 18.77
N GLY A 339 3.02 0.16 17.69
CA GLY A 339 3.22 1.58 17.41
C GLY A 339 4.51 1.94 16.69
N GLU A 340 5.34 0.98 16.30
CA GLU A 340 6.61 1.22 15.61
C GLU A 340 6.71 0.49 14.27
N PRO A 341 7.22 1.14 13.22
CA PRO A 341 7.58 0.47 11.99
C PRO A 341 8.97 -0.17 12.11
N PHE A 342 9.09 -1.47 11.91
CA PHE A 342 10.35 -2.21 12.01
C PHE A 342 10.95 -2.55 10.66
N ALA A 343 10.16 -3.16 9.76
CA ALA A 343 10.50 -3.32 8.35
C ALA A 343 9.73 -2.28 7.56
N VAL A 344 10.46 -1.32 6.97
CA VAL A 344 9.86 -0.17 6.28
C VAL A 344 9.96 -0.34 4.77
N GLU A 345 9.05 0.31 4.05
CA GLU A 345 9.03 0.35 2.59
C GLU A 345 9.33 1.76 2.10
N GLY A 346 9.81 1.84 0.85
CA GLY A 346 9.85 3.02 -0.01
C GLY A 346 9.86 4.34 0.74
N MET A 347 11.03 4.98 0.87
CA MET A 347 11.19 6.29 1.51
C MET A 347 10.57 7.45 0.69
N GLY A 348 9.30 7.32 0.32
CA GLY A 348 8.57 8.14 -0.62
C GLY A 348 8.67 7.63 -2.05
N LYS A 349 8.85 8.55 -3.01
CA LYS A 349 8.83 8.29 -4.47
C LYS A 349 10.10 7.58 -5.00
N VAL A 350 10.80 6.82 -4.16
CA VAL A 350 12.03 6.13 -4.59
C VAL A 350 11.61 4.81 -5.23
N VAL A 351 11.71 4.78 -6.56
CA VAL A 351 11.26 3.68 -7.43
C VAL A 351 12.18 2.46 -7.37
N SER A 352 13.44 2.67 -7.00
CA SER A 352 14.48 1.64 -7.04
C SER A 352 14.22 0.51 -6.05
N THR A 353 14.46 -0.72 -6.49
CA THR A 353 14.56 -1.92 -5.65
C THR A 353 15.40 -1.80 -4.39
N SER A 354 16.43 -0.95 -4.39
CA SER A 354 17.27 -0.72 -3.22
C SER A 354 16.48 -0.12 -2.05
N ALA A 355 15.33 0.50 -2.34
CA ALA A 355 14.37 1.03 -1.39
C ALA A 355 13.30 0.01 -0.95
N HIS A 356 13.51 -1.29 -1.23
CA HIS A 356 12.57 -2.37 -0.90
C HIS A 356 13.25 -3.54 -0.18
N ASN A 357 12.44 -4.32 0.54
CA ASN A 357 12.84 -5.49 1.32
C ASN A 357 12.95 -6.73 0.42
N LEU A 358 13.90 -6.75 -0.52
CA LEU A 358 14.05 -7.79 -1.55
C LEU A 358 15.35 -8.59 -1.41
N VAL A 359 15.55 -9.56 -2.31
CA VAL A 359 16.84 -10.27 -2.45
C VAL A 359 17.53 -9.82 -3.73
N SER A 360 18.71 -9.24 -3.64
CA SER A 360 19.51 -8.93 -4.85
C SER A 360 20.32 -10.14 -5.29
N ILE A 361 20.48 -10.33 -6.60
CA ILE A 361 21.29 -11.34 -7.26
C ILE A 361 22.32 -10.63 -8.14
N ASP A 362 23.60 -10.82 -7.86
CA ASP A 362 24.75 -10.15 -8.51
C ASP A 362 24.61 -8.61 -8.51
N GLY A 363 24.15 -8.06 -7.38
CA GLY A 363 23.93 -6.62 -7.20
C GLY A 363 22.70 -6.07 -7.94
N LYS A 364 21.91 -6.93 -8.59
CA LYS A 364 20.67 -6.56 -9.30
C LYS A 364 19.46 -7.18 -8.65
N THR A 365 18.30 -6.62 -8.93
CA THR A 365 17.00 -7.05 -8.39
C THR A 365 16.00 -6.98 -9.55
N MET A 366 15.08 -6.02 -9.50
CA MET A 366 14.01 -5.75 -10.45
C MET A 366 14.19 -4.38 -11.14
N ASP A 367 15.44 -3.86 -11.17
CA ASP A 367 15.85 -2.52 -11.65
C ASP A 367 15.51 -2.30 -13.14
N ARG A 368 14.28 -1.88 -13.42
CA ARG A 368 13.70 -1.83 -14.75
C ARG A 368 13.74 -0.43 -15.33
N SER A 369 13.63 -0.37 -16.65
CA SER A 369 13.57 0.90 -17.37
C SER A 369 12.16 1.29 -17.80
N SER A 370 11.21 0.35 -17.73
CA SER A 370 9.85 0.53 -18.22
C SER A 370 8.83 0.96 -17.17
N TYR A 371 7.69 1.42 -17.66
CA TYR A 371 6.50 1.76 -16.86
C TYR A 371 5.51 0.59 -16.71
N ILE A 372 5.76 -0.55 -17.36
CA ILE A 372 4.86 -1.69 -17.29
C ILE A 372 5.39 -2.64 -16.25
N MET A 373 4.65 -2.73 -15.17
CA MET A 373 5.06 -3.56 -14.07
C MET A 373 4.74 -5.04 -14.37
N PRO A 374 5.70 -5.96 -14.16
CA PRO A 374 5.50 -7.40 -14.29
C PRO A 374 4.55 -7.93 -13.22
N ARG A 375 4.15 -9.19 -13.39
CA ARG A 375 3.37 -9.90 -12.38
C ARG A 375 4.28 -10.43 -11.27
N ALA A 376 3.69 -10.53 -10.08
CA ALA A 376 4.18 -11.33 -8.98
C ALA A 376 3.00 -12.01 -8.26
N PRO A 377 2.39 -13.03 -8.89
CA PRO A 377 1.13 -13.57 -8.44
C PRO A 377 1.25 -14.31 -7.12
N LEU A 378 0.15 -14.31 -6.36
CA LEU A 378 0.02 -15.16 -5.18
C LEU A 378 -0.25 -16.60 -5.65
N LEU A 379 0.73 -17.50 -5.51
CA LEU A 379 0.55 -18.93 -5.78
C LEU A 379 -0.43 -19.57 -4.78
N GLY A 380 -0.55 -18.97 -3.60
CA GLY A 380 -1.76 -18.98 -2.80
C GLY A 380 -1.49 -18.88 -1.30
N LYS A 381 -2.54 -19.12 -0.50
CA LYS A 381 -2.60 -18.68 0.90
C LYS A 381 -3.17 -19.73 1.85
N ILE A 382 -2.89 -19.52 3.13
CA ILE A 382 -3.50 -20.16 4.29
C ILE A 382 -4.03 -19.05 5.19
N GLU A 383 -5.28 -19.18 5.60
CA GLU A 383 -5.91 -18.34 6.60
C GLU A 383 -6.35 -19.25 7.75
N GLY A 384 -5.84 -18.99 8.95
CA GLY A 384 -6.10 -19.84 10.10
C GLY A 384 -6.01 -19.09 11.42
N GLN A 385 -6.55 -19.70 12.47
CA GLN A 385 -6.55 -19.14 13.83
C GLN A 385 -5.21 -19.32 14.56
N PHE A 386 -4.40 -20.31 14.18
CA PHE A 386 -3.04 -20.49 14.70
C PHE A 386 -2.00 -19.72 13.88
N ALA A 387 -2.15 -19.72 12.55
CA ALA A 387 -1.23 -19.04 11.66
C ALA A 387 -1.88 -18.76 10.31
N SER A 388 -1.34 -17.76 9.61
CA SER A 388 -1.66 -17.47 8.21
C SER A 388 -0.36 -17.37 7.40
N ALA A 389 -0.44 -17.69 6.11
CA ALA A 389 0.72 -17.65 5.22
C ALA A 389 0.32 -17.36 3.77
N GLY A 390 1.23 -16.79 2.99
CA GLY A 390 1.09 -16.61 1.54
C GLY A 390 2.39 -16.93 0.83
N LEU A 391 2.27 -17.52 -0.36
CA LEU A 391 3.40 -17.79 -1.26
C LEU A 391 3.26 -16.95 -2.52
N VAL A 392 4.27 -16.13 -2.80
CA VAL A 392 4.34 -15.21 -3.93
C VAL A 392 5.40 -15.71 -4.91
N ASP A 393 5.07 -15.71 -6.20
CA ASP A 393 6.03 -15.94 -7.27
C ASP A 393 6.53 -14.60 -7.80
N GLN A 394 7.83 -14.36 -7.71
CA GLN A 394 8.51 -13.14 -8.16
C GLN A 394 9.27 -13.37 -9.47
N LYS A 395 9.21 -14.57 -10.09
CA LYS A 395 10.04 -14.93 -11.25
C LYS A 395 9.97 -13.90 -12.38
N GLU A 396 8.76 -13.52 -12.78
CA GLU A 396 8.56 -12.53 -13.86
C GLU A 396 9.14 -11.17 -13.46
N ALA A 397 9.00 -10.78 -12.19
CA ALA A 397 9.51 -9.50 -11.68
C ALA A 397 11.03 -9.36 -11.70
N TYR A 398 11.78 -10.46 -11.58
CA TYR A 398 13.23 -10.46 -11.81
C TYR A 398 13.58 -10.63 -13.29
N SER A 399 12.79 -11.41 -14.02
CA SER A 399 13.21 -11.91 -15.33
C SER A 399 12.94 -10.94 -16.48
N ASP A 400 11.89 -10.14 -16.37
CA ASP A 400 11.31 -9.44 -17.51
C ASP A 400 11.19 -7.92 -17.25
N ASP A 401 11.72 -7.12 -18.18
CA ASP A 401 11.42 -5.69 -18.32
C ASP A 401 10.42 -5.51 -19.48
N TRP A 402 9.18 -5.16 -19.16
CA TRP A 402 8.07 -5.10 -20.11
C TRP A 402 7.91 -3.70 -20.68
N ALA A 403 7.93 -3.54 -22.00
CA ALA A 403 7.72 -2.25 -22.65
C ALA A 403 6.68 -2.34 -23.75
N THR A 404 6.17 -1.19 -24.19
CA THR A 404 5.43 -1.07 -25.45
C THR A 404 6.39 -0.68 -26.56
N GLU A 405 6.34 -1.37 -27.70
CA GLU A 405 7.10 -1.02 -28.90
C GLU A 405 6.16 -0.85 -30.11
N GLY A 406 6.53 0.07 -31.01
CA GLY A 406 5.79 0.33 -32.24
C GLY A 406 4.57 1.25 -32.07
N PRO A 407 3.94 1.66 -33.19
CA PRO A 407 2.79 2.56 -33.19
C PRO A 407 1.51 1.90 -32.65
N ASP A 408 1.47 0.58 -32.60
CA ASP A 408 0.40 -0.24 -32.01
C ASP A 408 0.60 -0.50 -30.51
N LEU A 409 1.70 0.00 -29.93
CA LEU A 409 2.09 -0.22 -28.54
C LEU A 409 2.07 -1.70 -28.14
N ARG A 410 2.59 -2.54 -29.03
CA ARG A 410 2.68 -3.97 -28.76
C ARG A 410 3.53 -4.20 -27.51
N LEU A 411 2.97 -4.99 -26.60
CA LEU A 411 3.68 -5.41 -25.40
C LEU A 411 4.84 -6.34 -25.77
N VAL A 412 6.05 -6.01 -25.32
CA VAL A 412 7.26 -6.81 -25.49
C VAL A 412 7.95 -6.99 -24.15
N SER A 413 8.54 -8.16 -23.91
CA SER A 413 9.44 -8.37 -22.77
C SER A 413 10.87 -8.37 -23.24
N LYS A 414 11.76 -7.73 -22.46
CA LYS A 414 13.21 -7.83 -22.57
C LYS A 414 13.76 -8.54 -21.33
N PRO A 415 14.73 -9.45 -21.47
CA PRO A 415 15.39 -10.05 -20.32
C PRO A 415 16.02 -8.97 -19.42
N LEU A 416 15.69 -9.00 -18.13
CA LEU A 416 16.22 -8.10 -17.12
C LEU A 416 17.33 -8.77 -16.29
N ASN A 417 16.93 -9.60 -15.34
CA ASN A 417 17.79 -10.44 -14.52
C ASN A 417 17.17 -11.85 -14.45
N PRO A 418 17.09 -12.60 -15.57
CA PRO A 418 16.38 -13.88 -15.63
C PRO A 418 16.75 -14.82 -14.50
N VAL A 419 15.72 -15.40 -13.88
CA VAL A 419 15.83 -16.41 -12.84
C VAL A 419 14.99 -17.63 -13.20
N GLU A 420 15.44 -18.82 -12.84
CA GLU A 420 14.64 -20.03 -12.96
C GLU A 420 13.53 -20.08 -11.91
N ARG A 421 13.81 -19.53 -10.72
CA ARG A 421 12.86 -19.47 -9.61
C ARG A 421 13.14 -18.27 -8.71
N ALA A 422 12.08 -17.57 -8.33
CA ALA A 422 12.12 -16.59 -7.25
C ALA A 422 10.78 -16.64 -6.53
N GLN A 423 10.73 -17.28 -5.36
CA GLN A 423 9.50 -17.44 -4.62
C GLN A 423 9.69 -17.03 -3.17
N ARG A 424 8.76 -16.23 -2.65
CA ARG A 424 8.76 -15.80 -1.26
C ARG A 424 7.52 -16.27 -0.53
N LEU A 425 7.73 -16.89 0.62
CA LEU A 425 6.70 -17.20 1.57
C LEU A 425 6.78 -16.20 2.73
N GLY A 426 5.68 -15.50 2.97
CA GLY A 426 5.47 -14.70 4.18
C GLY A 426 4.44 -15.39 5.07
N ALA A 427 4.73 -15.51 6.37
CA ALA A 427 3.79 -16.10 7.32
C ALA A 427 3.78 -15.32 8.64
N VAL A 428 2.64 -15.40 9.33
CA VAL A 428 2.47 -14.95 10.69
C VAL A 428 2.01 -16.13 11.54
N ILE A 429 2.70 -16.33 12.65
CA ILE A 429 2.28 -17.28 13.68
C ILE A 429 1.61 -16.46 14.77
N TRP A 430 0.32 -16.69 14.95
CA TRP A 430 -0.47 -15.90 15.87
C TRP A 430 -0.04 -16.19 17.30
N GLY A 431 -0.02 -15.13 18.10
CA GLY A 431 0.29 -15.20 19.51
C GLY A 431 -0.77 -15.97 20.31
N GLY A 432 -0.54 -16.04 21.62
CA GLY A 432 -1.51 -16.47 22.62
C GLY A 432 -1.44 -15.52 23.81
N GLN A 433 -2.08 -15.89 24.93
CA GLN A 433 -2.05 -15.07 26.15
C GLN A 433 -0.62 -14.74 26.62
N HIS A 434 0.30 -15.69 26.45
CA HIS A 434 1.70 -15.60 26.92
C HIS A 434 2.73 -15.72 25.78
N VAL A 435 2.28 -15.66 24.52
CA VAL A 435 3.13 -15.79 23.33
C VAL A 435 2.87 -14.61 22.41
N GLY A 436 3.90 -13.82 22.09
CA GLY A 436 3.77 -12.76 21.10
C GLY A 436 3.64 -13.33 19.67
N PRO A 437 2.97 -12.61 18.75
CA PRO A 437 3.03 -12.95 17.34
C PRO A 437 4.47 -12.84 16.82
N TYR A 438 4.83 -13.69 15.87
CA TYR A 438 6.08 -13.56 15.12
C TYR A 438 5.85 -13.86 13.64
N PHE A 439 6.78 -13.39 12.81
CA PHE A 439 6.67 -13.42 11.36
C PHE A 439 7.82 -14.19 10.76
N LEU A 440 7.55 -14.86 9.64
CA LEU A 440 8.53 -15.63 8.88
C LEU A 440 8.60 -15.08 7.46
N VAL A 441 9.82 -14.85 6.98
CA VAL A 441 10.11 -14.58 5.57
C VAL A 441 11.03 -15.67 5.07
N VAL A 442 10.56 -16.43 4.08
CA VAL A 442 11.28 -17.58 3.49
C VAL A 442 11.41 -17.39 1.99
N ASP A 443 12.63 -17.25 1.50
CA ASP A 443 12.94 -17.09 0.08
C ASP A 443 13.54 -18.37 -0.51
N ASP A 444 13.07 -18.73 -1.71
CA ASP A 444 13.57 -19.83 -2.52
C ASP A 444 13.93 -19.29 -3.91
N LEU A 445 15.23 -19.17 -4.17
CA LEU A 445 15.79 -18.46 -5.31
C LEU A 445 16.74 -19.35 -6.08
N ASP A 446 16.65 -19.30 -7.41
CA ASP A 446 17.58 -19.99 -8.30
C ASP A 446 17.67 -19.18 -9.60
N LYS A 447 18.86 -18.66 -9.90
CA LYS A 447 19.08 -17.87 -11.12
C LYS A 447 19.18 -18.78 -12.35
N ASP A 448 20.16 -19.66 -12.37
CA ASP A 448 20.47 -20.55 -13.50
C ASP A 448 21.18 -21.84 -13.06
N PHE A 449 20.97 -22.27 -11.81
CA PHE A 449 21.67 -23.35 -11.11
C PHE A 449 23.18 -23.13 -10.92
N GLY A 450 23.74 -22.02 -11.40
CA GLY A 450 25.11 -21.57 -11.18
C GLY A 450 25.26 -20.79 -9.88
N ARG A 451 26.50 -20.60 -9.42
CA ARG A 451 26.81 -19.88 -8.18
C ARG A 451 26.80 -18.36 -8.43
N HIS A 452 25.97 -17.63 -7.67
CA HIS A 452 25.83 -16.17 -7.74
C HIS A 452 25.97 -15.53 -6.36
N ASP A 453 26.13 -14.20 -6.32
CA ASP A 453 26.03 -13.43 -5.08
C ASP A 453 24.58 -13.09 -4.79
N TYR A 454 24.04 -13.57 -3.68
CA TYR A 454 22.69 -13.27 -3.24
C TYR A 454 22.73 -12.47 -1.94
N GLN A 455 21.93 -11.41 -1.84
CA GLN A 455 21.85 -10.59 -0.65
C GLN A 455 20.39 -10.35 -0.27
N TRP A 456 19.95 -10.96 0.83
CA TRP A 456 18.67 -10.66 1.43
C TRP A 456 18.75 -9.33 2.18
N ARG A 457 17.79 -8.44 1.96
CA ARG A 457 17.79 -7.08 2.50
C ARG A 457 16.46 -6.77 3.18
N MET A 458 16.54 -6.10 4.33
CA MET A 458 15.40 -5.49 5.01
C MET A 458 15.74 -4.09 5.48
N ILE A 459 14.99 -3.10 5.01
CA ILE A 459 15.12 -1.71 5.43
C ILE A 459 14.50 -1.54 6.81
N THR A 460 15.24 -0.88 7.68
CA THR A 460 14.88 -0.58 9.05
C THR A 460 14.50 0.89 9.19
N ASN A 461 13.63 1.20 10.16
CA ASN A 461 13.36 2.59 10.51
C ASN A 461 14.67 3.31 10.88
N PRO A 462 14.97 4.49 10.30
CA PRO A 462 16.22 5.21 10.59
C PRO A 462 16.37 5.65 12.05
N GLN A 463 15.29 5.62 12.85
CA GLN A 463 15.35 5.87 14.29
C GLN A 463 15.81 4.65 15.09
N HIS A 464 15.83 3.47 14.49
CA HIS A 464 16.29 2.24 15.14
C HIS A 464 17.81 2.10 15.06
N GLN A 465 18.37 1.62 16.15
CA GLN A 465 19.73 1.10 16.27
C GLN A 465 19.68 -0.42 16.23
N ALA A 466 20.70 -1.04 15.64
CA ALA A 466 20.83 -2.47 15.57
C ALA A 466 21.96 -2.96 16.48
N GLU A 467 21.64 -3.89 17.37
CA GLU A 467 22.65 -4.66 18.11
C GLU A 467 22.82 -6.02 17.44
N VAL A 468 23.98 -6.24 16.81
CA VAL A 468 24.27 -7.45 16.04
C VAL A 468 25.06 -8.45 16.88
N ARG A 469 24.56 -9.70 16.95
CA ARG A 469 25.15 -10.82 17.67
C ARG A 469 25.12 -12.08 16.78
N GLY A 470 26.01 -12.13 15.79
CA GLY A 470 26.07 -13.24 14.82
C GLY A 470 24.84 -13.26 13.90
N GLU A 471 24.04 -14.31 13.99
CA GLU A 471 22.80 -14.49 13.21
C GLU A 471 21.59 -13.78 13.83
N HIS A 472 21.75 -13.21 15.03
CA HIS A 472 20.72 -12.50 15.76
C HIS A 472 20.98 -10.99 15.73
N VAL A 473 19.95 -10.21 15.43
CA VAL A 473 19.97 -8.75 15.54
C VAL A 473 18.81 -8.27 16.38
N THR A 474 19.06 -7.36 17.31
CA THR A 474 18.03 -6.64 18.05
C THR A 474 17.89 -5.23 17.51
N LEU A 475 16.72 -4.87 17.00
CA LEU A 475 16.36 -3.50 16.61
C LEU A 475 15.67 -2.80 17.77
N SER A 476 16.15 -1.61 18.13
CA SER A 476 15.55 -0.80 19.21
C SER A 476 15.79 0.69 18.96
N ARG A 477 15.04 1.59 19.62
CA ARG A 477 15.37 3.02 19.64
C ARG A 477 15.57 3.53 21.06
N ALA A 478 16.21 4.69 21.15
CA ALA A 478 16.29 5.39 22.41
C ALA A 478 14.87 5.76 22.91
N LYS A 479 14.65 5.56 24.21
CA LYS A 479 13.45 6.04 24.89
C LYS A 479 13.48 7.56 24.93
N ALA A 480 12.43 8.22 24.45
CA ALA A 480 12.32 9.67 24.57
C ALA A 480 12.04 10.06 26.03
N SER A 481 12.52 11.23 26.46
CA SER A 481 12.34 11.70 27.84
C SER A 481 10.87 11.88 28.24
N THR A 482 9.98 12.03 27.26
CA THR A 482 8.53 12.19 27.43
C THR A 482 7.77 10.86 27.44
N GLU A 483 8.41 9.73 27.14
CA GLU A 483 7.74 8.43 27.08
C GLU A 483 7.62 7.79 28.46
N ALA A 484 6.40 7.38 28.83
CA ALA A 484 6.18 6.65 30.08
C ALA A 484 6.84 5.27 30.06
N TRP A 485 6.86 4.60 28.90
CA TRP A 485 7.30 3.21 28.73
C TRP A 485 8.56 3.12 27.87
N TYR A 486 9.29 2.00 27.97
CA TYR A 486 10.35 1.72 27.01
C TYR A 486 9.74 1.43 25.63
N PRO A 487 10.37 1.91 24.55
CA PRO A 487 9.89 1.62 23.20
C PRO A 487 9.93 0.11 22.94
N PRO A 488 9.07 -0.40 22.03
CA PRO A 488 9.17 -1.80 21.62
C PRO A 488 10.50 -2.05 20.92
N LEU A 489 10.89 -3.31 20.86
CA LEU A 489 12.08 -3.76 20.15
C LEU A 489 11.72 -4.96 19.27
N MET A 490 12.58 -5.33 18.33
CA MET A 490 12.37 -6.51 17.48
C MET A 490 13.62 -7.35 17.38
N ASP A 491 13.49 -8.65 17.63
CA ASP A 491 14.53 -9.62 17.28
C ASP A 491 14.38 -10.04 15.82
N CYS A 492 15.50 -10.06 15.12
CA CYS A 492 15.64 -10.62 13.79
C CYS A 492 16.63 -11.78 13.88
N GLN A 493 16.21 -12.98 13.47
CA GLN A 493 17.07 -14.16 13.47
C GLN A 493 17.15 -14.73 12.06
N LEU A 494 18.36 -14.79 11.51
CA LEU A 494 18.64 -15.54 10.29
C LEU A 494 18.79 -17.01 10.65
N LEU A 495 18.03 -17.88 9.99
CA LEU A 495 18.13 -19.32 10.16
C LEU A 495 18.86 -20.01 9.01
N SER A 496 18.76 -19.43 7.82
CA SER A 496 19.42 -19.92 6.63
C SER A 496 19.58 -18.77 5.64
N PRO A 497 20.66 -18.72 4.86
CA PRO A 497 21.87 -19.54 5.05
C PRO A 497 22.50 -19.22 6.41
N GLY A 498 23.19 -20.19 7.03
CA GLY A 498 23.97 -19.87 8.24
C GLY A 498 24.98 -18.76 7.92
N GLY A 499 25.29 -17.88 8.88
CA GLY A 499 26.15 -16.73 8.61
C GLY A 499 26.02 -15.58 9.60
N GLN A 500 26.03 -14.35 9.11
CA GLN A 500 25.86 -13.16 9.92
C GLN A 500 24.83 -12.25 9.27
N LEU A 501 23.91 -11.72 10.08
CA LEU A 501 23.15 -10.54 9.71
C LEU A 501 24.00 -9.32 10.03
N VAL A 502 24.24 -8.46 9.05
CA VAL A 502 24.91 -7.17 9.25
C VAL A 502 23.88 -6.05 9.20
N HIS A 503 24.12 -5.00 10.00
CA HIS A 503 23.37 -3.75 9.86
C HIS A 503 24.24 -2.75 9.13
N GLU A 504 23.76 -2.30 7.98
CA GLU A 504 24.44 -1.36 7.10
C GLU A 504 23.63 -0.07 7.03
N THR A 505 24.31 1.05 6.80
CA THR A 505 23.65 2.33 6.52
C THR A 505 23.97 2.74 5.10
N GLU A 506 22.95 2.95 4.28
CA GLU A 506 23.08 3.48 2.94
C GLU A 506 22.54 4.91 2.89
N THR A 507 23.29 5.81 2.26
CA THR A 507 22.87 7.20 2.08
C THR A 507 22.65 7.46 0.60
N GLU A 508 21.42 7.80 0.24
CA GLU A 508 21.03 8.20 -1.11
C GLU A 508 20.54 9.66 -1.06
N GLY A 509 21.34 10.57 -1.63
CA GLY A 509 21.10 12.01 -1.51
C GLY A 509 21.19 12.48 -0.05
N GLU A 510 20.13 13.09 0.46
CA GLU A 510 20.03 13.60 1.85
C GLU A 510 19.43 12.59 2.83
N LYS A 511 19.06 11.38 2.37
CA LYS A 511 18.40 10.37 3.20
C LYS A 511 19.37 9.24 3.56
N THR A 512 19.50 8.96 4.85
CA THR A 512 20.22 7.79 5.36
C THR A 512 19.23 6.73 5.81
N THR A 513 19.45 5.50 5.36
CA THR A 513 18.59 4.34 5.61
C THR A 513 19.40 3.24 6.27
N GLY A 514 18.89 2.69 7.38
CA GLY A 514 19.49 1.49 7.98
C GLY A 514 18.93 0.24 7.31
N ARG A 515 19.74 -0.79 7.08
CA ARG A 515 19.33 -2.04 6.45
C ARG A 515 19.94 -3.24 7.17
N LEU A 516 19.18 -4.31 7.33
CA LEU A 516 19.72 -5.63 7.65
C LEU A 516 20.05 -6.35 6.35
N VAL A 517 21.25 -6.92 6.27
CA VAL A 517 21.74 -7.64 5.09
C VAL A 517 22.25 -9.02 5.50
N ALA A 518 21.86 -10.04 4.76
CA ALA A 518 22.47 -11.37 4.79
C ALA A 518 22.95 -11.73 3.39
N SER A 519 24.25 -11.97 3.24
CA SER A 519 24.88 -12.25 1.94
C SER A 519 25.40 -13.67 1.85
N VAL A 520 25.24 -14.30 0.70
CA VAL A 520 25.74 -15.66 0.43
C VAL A 520 26.11 -15.82 -1.02
N GLN A 521 27.21 -16.54 -1.28
CA GLN A 521 27.51 -17.04 -2.60
C GLN A 521 27.10 -18.51 -2.72
N ALA A 522 26.00 -18.77 -3.40
CA ALA A 522 25.44 -20.12 -3.53
C ALA A 522 24.82 -20.31 -4.92
N ALA A 523 24.50 -21.57 -5.26
CA ALA A 523 23.74 -21.84 -6.48
C ALA A 523 22.25 -21.56 -6.30
N ASN A 524 21.72 -22.05 -5.19
CA ASN A 524 20.30 -22.04 -4.87
C ASN A 524 20.17 -21.75 -3.37
N PRO A 525 20.35 -20.48 -2.96
CA PRO A 525 20.25 -20.12 -1.56
C PRO A 525 18.80 -20.08 -1.10
N HIS A 526 18.68 -20.27 0.20
CA HIS A 526 17.42 -20.39 0.89
C HIS A 526 17.45 -19.43 2.08
N PHE A 527 16.83 -18.27 1.96
CA PHE A 527 16.77 -17.36 3.09
C PHE A 527 15.61 -17.72 3.99
N THR A 528 15.82 -17.74 5.29
CA THR A 528 14.75 -17.89 6.28
C THR A 528 15.05 -16.98 7.45
N VAL A 529 14.15 -16.01 7.66
CA VAL A 529 14.30 -15.01 8.71
C VAL A 529 13.07 -15.02 9.61
N ILE A 530 13.30 -15.05 10.91
CA ILE A 530 12.27 -14.84 11.94
C ILE A 530 12.31 -13.38 12.36
N LEU A 531 11.15 -12.70 12.33
CA LEU A 531 10.98 -11.35 12.85
C LEU A 531 10.04 -11.43 14.06
N TYR A 532 10.54 -11.07 15.24
CA TYR A 532 9.80 -11.16 16.49
C TYR A 532 9.77 -9.80 17.21
N PRO A 533 8.71 -9.01 17.00
CA PRO A 533 8.53 -7.78 17.76
C PRO A 533 8.12 -8.10 19.20
N ARG A 534 8.71 -7.37 20.16
CA ARG A 534 8.40 -7.45 21.60
C ARG A 534 7.56 -6.26 22.05
N ARG A 535 6.64 -6.50 22.97
CA ARG A 535 5.78 -5.47 23.55
C ARG A 535 6.60 -4.48 24.39
N PRO A 536 6.17 -3.20 24.48
CA PRO A 536 6.73 -2.24 25.44
C PRO A 536 6.70 -2.77 26.87
N GLY A 537 7.80 -2.59 27.61
CA GLY A 537 7.89 -3.00 29.02
C GLY A 537 7.98 -4.50 29.27
N GLN A 538 8.07 -5.33 28.23
CA GLN A 538 8.32 -6.76 28.33
C GLN A 538 9.78 -6.97 28.80
N PRO A 539 10.06 -7.45 30.03
CA PRO A 539 11.42 -7.52 30.58
C PRO A 539 12.33 -8.43 29.76
N THR A 540 13.60 -8.05 29.60
CA THR A 540 14.59 -8.82 28.82
C THR A 540 15.21 -10.00 29.58
N VAL A 541 14.95 -10.18 30.89
CA VAL A 541 15.89 -10.92 31.76
C VAL A 541 15.27 -12.05 32.61
N GLU A 542 13.96 -12.11 32.88
CA GLU A 542 13.39 -13.24 33.65
C GLU A 542 11.95 -13.55 33.22
N GLY A 543 11.71 -14.79 32.76
CA GLY A 543 10.36 -15.30 32.43
C GLY A 543 9.84 -14.99 31.03
N MET A 544 10.67 -14.46 30.14
CA MET A 544 10.37 -14.26 28.70
C MET A 544 11.12 -15.29 27.86
N PRO A 545 10.62 -15.63 26.65
CA PRO A 545 11.31 -16.56 25.76
C PRO A 545 12.74 -16.07 25.51
N GLU A 546 13.74 -16.87 25.91
CA GLU A 546 14.98 -16.83 25.15
C GLU A 546 14.60 -17.32 23.75
N LEU A 547 14.77 -16.46 22.74
CA LEU A 547 14.77 -16.89 21.34
C LEU A 547 16.03 -17.76 21.14
N ASN A 548 16.07 -18.92 21.79
CA ASN A 548 17.07 -19.95 21.62
C ASN A 548 16.70 -20.72 20.38
N ALA A 549 16.77 -20.07 19.21
CA ALA A 549 16.64 -20.76 17.95
C ALA A 549 17.79 -21.77 17.86
N ALA A 550 17.53 -23.00 18.32
CA ALA A 550 18.45 -24.10 18.13
C ALA A 550 18.37 -24.48 16.66
N LEU A 551 19.34 -24.00 15.88
CA LEU A 551 19.49 -24.42 14.51
C LEU A 551 19.82 -25.90 14.48
N VAL A 552 19.01 -26.64 13.74
CA VAL A 552 19.27 -28.04 13.45
C VAL A 552 19.56 -28.16 11.96
N PRO A 553 20.85 -28.16 11.55
CA PRO A 553 21.23 -28.38 10.17
C PRO A 553 20.86 -29.81 9.76
N GLY A 554 20.24 -30.00 8.60
CA GLY A 554 19.86 -31.32 8.08
C GLY A 554 20.11 -31.47 6.57
N GLU A 555 20.01 -32.71 6.08
CA GLU A 555 20.17 -33.06 4.66
C GLU A 555 18.95 -32.60 3.82
N GLY A 556 18.90 -31.31 3.46
CA GLY A 556 17.90 -30.75 2.54
C GLY A 556 16.84 -29.83 3.17
N GLY A 557 17.07 -29.36 4.39
CA GLY A 557 16.26 -28.36 5.07
C GLY A 557 16.91 -27.88 6.36
N HIS A 558 16.25 -26.95 7.03
CA HIS A 558 16.67 -26.39 8.30
C HIS A 558 15.46 -26.16 9.20
N GLY A 559 15.71 -25.96 10.48
CA GLY A 559 14.64 -25.72 11.45
C GLY A 559 15.13 -24.97 12.68
N ALA A 560 14.16 -24.55 13.48
CA ALA A 560 14.40 -23.87 14.74
C ALA A 560 13.40 -24.35 15.80
N VAL A 561 13.79 -24.19 17.05
CA VAL A 561 12.91 -24.40 18.20
C VAL A 561 12.82 -23.07 18.95
N LEU A 562 11.62 -22.51 19.09
CA LEU A 562 11.36 -21.30 19.86
C LEU A 562 10.72 -21.72 21.19
N THR A 563 11.34 -21.32 22.28
CA THR A 563 10.97 -21.70 23.64
C THR A 563 10.21 -20.55 24.28
N TRP A 564 8.93 -20.75 24.58
CA TRP A 564 8.09 -19.78 25.29
C TRP A 564 7.88 -20.23 26.74
N PRO A 565 7.43 -19.34 27.65
CA PRO A 565 7.19 -19.71 29.04
C PRO A 565 6.24 -20.92 29.22
N GLU A 566 5.26 -21.07 28.33
CA GLU A 566 4.21 -22.09 28.44
C GLU A 566 4.18 -23.11 27.30
N CYS A 567 4.90 -22.84 26.21
CA CYS A 567 4.89 -23.68 25.02
C CYS A 567 6.20 -23.63 24.25
N VAL A 568 6.30 -24.46 23.23
CA VAL A 568 7.43 -24.55 22.32
C VAL A 568 6.90 -24.54 20.90
N ASP A 569 7.42 -23.66 20.06
CA ASP A 569 7.20 -23.70 18.62
C ASP A 569 8.37 -24.39 17.94
N ARG A 570 8.07 -25.39 17.12
CA ARG A 570 9.04 -26.10 16.29
C ARG A 570 8.78 -25.74 14.85
N LEU A 571 9.82 -25.24 14.19
CA LEU A 571 9.81 -24.77 12.81
C LEU A 571 10.68 -25.71 11.98
N VAL A 572 10.19 -26.08 10.80
CA VAL A 572 10.96 -26.76 9.77
C VAL A 572 10.68 -26.13 8.42
N VAL A 573 11.74 -25.86 7.67
CA VAL A 573 11.69 -25.42 6.28
C VAL A 573 12.39 -26.46 5.42
N SER A 574 11.74 -26.90 4.35
CA SER A 574 12.29 -27.89 3.42
C SER A 574 12.13 -27.43 1.97
N TYR A 575 12.98 -27.94 1.08
CA TYR A 575 13.00 -27.52 -0.33
C TYR A 575 12.68 -28.70 -1.24
N GLY A 576 11.51 -29.32 -1.00
CA GLY A 576 10.98 -30.43 -1.80
C GLY A 576 11.52 -31.80 -1.42
N ARG A 577 12.20 -31.93 -0.27
CA ARG A 577 12.66 -33.21 0.28
C ARG A 577 11.98 -33.47 1.60
N ARG A 578 11.75 -34.76 1.89
CA ARG A 578 11.31 -35.16 3.24
C ARG A 578 12.48 -34.94 4.19
N VAL A 579 12.25 -34.16 5.23
CA VAL A 579 13.21 -33.88 6.29
C VAL A 579 12.63 -34.30 7.65
N GLU A 580 13.51 -34.54 8.61
CA GLU A 580 13.15 -34.79 10.01
C GLU A 580 14.04 -33.93 10.90
N ILE A 581 13.45 -32.91 11.52
CA ILE A 581 14.16 -31.91 12.31
C ILE A 581 13.33 -31.60 13.56
N ALA A 582 13.96 -31.62 14.74
CA ALA A 582 13.31 -31.34 16.04
C ALA A 582 12.04 -32.19 16.30
N GLY A 583 12.04 -33.46 15.89
CA GLY A 583 10.90 -34.36 16.00
C GLY A 583 9.77 -34.09 14.99
N LEU A 584 9.95 -33.14 14.07
CA LEU A 584 9.03 -32.87 12.97
C LEU A 584 9.52 -33.54 11.70
N ARG A 585 8.77 -34.54 11.21
CA ARG A 585 9.05 -35.20 9.93
C ARG A 585 8.03 -34.79 8.88
N THR A 586 8.48 -34.04 7.88
CA THR A 586 7.59 -33.47 6.85
C THR A 586 8.25 -33.37 5.48
N ASP A 587 7.42 -33.29 4.45
CA ASP A 587 7.79 -32.89 3.09
C ASP A 587 7.29 -31.47 2.74
N ALA A 588 6.76 -30.76 3.73
CA ALA A 588 6.24 -29.41 3.56
C ALA A 588 7.37 -28.40 3.37
N ARG A 589 7.12 -27.41 2.50
CA ARG A 589 8.02 -26.28 2.36
C ARG A 589 8.22 -25.53 3.67
N LEU A 590 7.15 -25.35 4.43
CA LEU A 590 7.17 -24.81 5.79
C LEU A 590 6.24 -25.63 6.68
N ALA A 591 6.72 -26.03 7.85
CA ALA A 591 5.90 -26.55 8.93
C ALA A 591 6.22 -25.81 10.23
N VAL A 592 5.18 -25.41 10.96
CA VAL A 592 5.30 -24.88 12.32
C VAL A 592 4.35 -25.65 13.23
N VAL A 593 4.85 -26.14 14.35
CA VAL A 593 4.05 -26.85 15.35
C VAL A 593 4.25 -26.23 16.71
N ARG A 594 3.18 -25.75 17.32
CA ARG A 594 3.15 -25.33 18.72
C ARG A 594 2.76 -26.50 19.61
N THR A 595 3.56 -26.77 20.64
CA THR A 595 3.26 -27.75 21.68
C THR A 595 3.36 -27.12 23.07
N ALA A 596 2.50 -27.50 24.01
CA ALA A 596 2.69 -27.15 25.42
C ALA A 596 4.00 -27.76 25.97
N TRP A 597 4.50 -27.24 27.09
CA TRP A 597 5.52 -27.98 27.85
C TRP A 597 5.00 -29.34 28.30
N PRO A 598 5.85 -30.38 28.31
CA PRO A 598 5.45 -31.66 28.88
C PRO A 598 5.25 -31.49 30.40
N PRO A 599 4.32 -32.24 31.03
CA PRO A 599 4.18 -32.24 32.47
C PRO A 599 5.51 -32.56 33.16
N TYR A 600 5.78 -31.94 34.30
CA TYR A 600 7.01 -32.19 35.07
C TYR A 600 7.18 -33.70 35.33
N GLY A 601 8.33 -34.25 34.93
CA GLY A 601 8.65 -35.69 35.06
C GLY A 601 8.14 -36.58 33.92
N ALA A 602 7.52 -36.03 32.88
CA ALA A 602 7.16 -36.81 31.69
C ALA A 602 8.41 -37.21 30.89
N ALA A 603 8.38 -38.42 30.31
CA ALA A 603 9.46 -38.92 29.45
C ALA A 603 9.47 -38.27 28.04
N GLN A 604 8.42 -37.53 27.69
CA GLN A 604 8.29 -36.87 26.39
C GLN A 604 8.99 -35.50 26.41
N THR A 605 9.68 -35.17 25.32
CA THR A 605 10.35 -33.87 25.16
C THR A 605 9.35 -32.72 24.99
N TYR A 606 8.16 -32.98 24.44
CA TYR A 606 7.13 -31.98 24.15
C TYR A 606 5.73 -32.46 24.59
N GLY A 607 4.87 -31.52 24.98
CA GLY A 607 3.49 -31.79 25.42
C GLY A 607 2.47 -31.86 24.27
N LYS A 608 1.19 -31.58 24.60
CA LYS A 608 0.08 -31.59 23.63
C LYS A 608 0.31 -30.57 22.50
N ILE A 609 -0.03 -30.93 21.27
CA ILE A 609 -0.11 -30.00 20.13
C ILE A 609 -1.22 -28.98 20.38
N LEU A 610 -0.87 -27.70 20.19
CA LEU A 610 -1.76 -26.55 20.34
C LEU A 610 -2.10 -25.91 19.00
N GLY A 611 -1.22 -26.07 18.00
CA GLY A 611 -1.45 -25.51 16.67
C GLY A 611 -0.44 -26.03 15.65
N VAL A 612 -0.88 -26.09 14.39
CA VAL A 612 -0.08 -26.56 13.26
C VAL A 612 -0.27 -25.62 12.07
N LEU A 613 0.84 -25.23 11.45
CA LEU A 613 0.90 -24.65 10.11
C LEU A 613 1.66 -25.63 9.19
N MET A 614 1.13 -25.90 8.01
CA MET A 614 1.82 -26.66 6.97
C MET A 614 1.57 -26.02 5.60
N VAL A 615 2.65 -25.56 4.95
CA VAL A 615 2.63 -24.93 3.62
C VAL A 615 3.29 -25.86 2.62
N GLU A 616 2.56 -26.20 1.55
CA GLU A 616 3.04 -27.03 0.44
C GLU A 616 3.66 -28.36 0.89
N GLY A 617 2.92 -29.13 1.68
CA GLY A 617 3.29 -30.46 2.12
C GLY A 617 2.15 -31.46 2.00
N THR A 618 2.48 -32.75 2.05
CA THR A 618 1.50 -33.83 2.01
C THR A 618 1.40 -34.59 3.32
N ARG A 619 2.46 -34.56 4.16
CA ARG A 619 2.51 -35.26 5.45
C ARG A 619 3.28 -34.46 6.49
N LEU A 620 2.80 -34.51 7.72
CA LEU A 620 3.51 -34.05 8.90
C LEU A 620 3.38 -35.08 10.01
N HIS A 621 4.52 -35.56 10.50
CA HIS A 621 4.59 -36.31 11.75
C HIS A 621 5.23 -35.43 12.82
N VAL A 622 4.72 -35.55 14.04
CA VAL A 622 5.22 -34.89 15.23
C VAL A 622 5.55 -35.98 16.24
N ASP A 623 6.83 -36.12 16.57
CA ASP A 623 7.36 -37.10 17.53
C ASP A 623 6.91 -38.54 17.19
N GLY A 624 6.98 -38.87 15.89
CA GLY A 624 6.61 -40.18 15.34
C GLY A 624 5.11 -40.38 15.07
N LYS A 625 4.23 -39.50 15.56
CA LYS A 625 2.79 -39.56 15.30
C LYS A 625 2.42 -38.76 14.06
N GLU A 626 1.68 -39.36 13.13
CA GLU A 626 1.14 -38.63 11.97
C GLU A 626 0.02 -37.69 12.45
N VAL A 627 0.18 -36.38 12.19
CA VAL A 627 -0.77 -35.33 12.59
C VAL A 627 -1.55 -34.79 11.40
N VAL A 628 -0.94 -34.79 10.21
CA VAL A 628 -1.60 -34.36 8.97
C VAL A 628 -1.40 -35.40 7.87
N LYS A 629 -2.51 -35.83 7.25
CA LYS A 629 -2.54 -36.73 6.09
C LYS A 629 -3.25 -36.09 4.88
N ALA A 630 -2.56 -36.10 3.74
CA ALA A 630 -2.96 -35.68 2.38
C ALA A 630 -2.99 -34.17 2.08
N GLY A 631 -2.62 -33.86 0.82
CA GLY A 631 -2.19 -32.56 0.31
C GLY A 631 -3.22 -31.43 0.42
N ALA A 632 -2.83 -30.41 1.18
CA ALA A 632 -3.36 -29.06 1.13
C ALA A 632 -2.48 -28.16 2.01
N ARG A 633 -2.43 -26.88 1.65
CA ARG A 633 -2.01 -25.79 2.53
C ARG A 633 -2.99 -25.75 3.71
N ARG A 634 -2.54 -25.93 4.96
CA ARG A 634 -3.42 -26.05 6.14
C ARG A 634 -2.89 -25.27 7.36
N SER A 635 -3.82 -24.70 8.11
CA SER A 635 -3.63 -24.25 9.50
C SER A 635 -4.74 -24.89 10.35
N VAL A 636 -4.36 -25.57 11.44
CA VAL A 636 -5.31 -26.30 12.30
C VAL A 636 -4.98 -26.01 13.77
N VAL A 637 -6.02 -25.82 14.57
CA VAL A 637 -5.97 -25.78 16.04
C VAL A 637 -6.56 -27.10 16.55
N GLU A 638 -5.86 -27.81 17.44
CA GLU A 638 -6.31 -29.10 18.02
C GLU A 638 -6.97 -28.97 19.40
#